data_AF-A0A812C398-F1
#
_entry.id   AF-A0A812C398-F1
#
_cell.length_a   1.000
_cell.length_b   1.000
_cell.length_c   1.000
_cell.angle_alpha   90.00
_cell.angle_beta   90.00
_cell.angle_gamma   90.00
#
_symmetry.space_group_name_H-M   'P 1'
#
loop_
_entity.id
_entity.type
_entity.pdbx_description
1 polymer ?
#
loop_
_entity_poly.entity_id
_entity_poly.type
_entity_poly.pdbx_seq_one_letter_code
_entity_poly.pdbx_strand_id
1 'polypeptide(L)'
;MIATSSLLSQAIPGDAVKCCYNTTLTTGKSSIFFFSFFHIEFRKSKSDTNSLPKERDQGDGAPGFVSNSEKMVESKPFSIKLEVDIVQILLFIGALVTRTWQIGLPHAVVFDELHFSKFVSLYLQNTFFFDIHPPLGKLLLSLAGHYTGFEGNVSFDKIGTDYPDSVPVGQLRLLPAIFGSLLVPLVYQIAVELHMSRWAALLAASFVLFDNAVLVQSRFILMEGMLLFFMALAILSFLKFRFIYHSDFSLHWWFWLTLTGFSFTCAFSIKYIGLMTMLLIILLIAKDYWWMLADILKSDLCLIQHFCARVLCLVLIPLFLYVGIFFIHLSLLTKAGPHDNVMTSAFQASLEGGLAALTKGQPLNVVYGSQITLRFSNNQSPSRPCWLHSHPHVYPIRYPDGRGSSHQQQVTCYIFKDLYNWWIIKHPNSNTLMVSDPPQPVKHGDLIQLVHGLTGRALNSHDVAAPMSPQNQEVSCYIDYNVSMAAQNLWKVELINRKQLPEWGFHQLEVVTDHLTDQTHTIWNVEEHRYTRSPEKEGQARELSQAEMIPSEPTHLSLWAKFCELQMKMIFSNHDIDLEHKYSSGPLEWPLLDKNVAYWISPETNAQIHLLGNIFIWYFSTVALLVYIVVWLCYILTRQRLAFHLNEAEWNHFVFVGQLLLGGYFLHYLPHFVTDRTMFLHQYLPAFLFKVITCAALFDHVLSVASRFSQSLATMLKYLTVIIIFVTVIVFIYFAAFSYGTIPLTAQDIQQMMWKESWDFLILNKRK
;
A
#
# COMPACT_ATOMS: atom_id res chain seq x y z
N MET A 1 24.76 -16.14 22.55
CA MET A 1 25.39 -16.52 23.83
C MET A 1 26.88 -16.71 23.60
N ILE A 2 27.69 -16.51 24.64
CA ILE A 2 29.14 -16.22 24.55
C ILE A 2 29.97 -17.52 24.73
N ALA A 3 31.25 -17.46 24.33
CA ALA A 3 32.26 -18.52 24.17
C ALA A 3 32.12 -19.26 22.81
N THR A 4 33.18 -19.40 22.00
CA THR A 4 34.61 -19.48 22.34
C THR A 4 35.50 -18.47 21.61
N SER A 5 36.48 -17.91 22.33
CA SER A 5 37.50 -16.99 21.81
C SER A 5 38.92 -17.51 22.12
N SER A 6 39.37 -18.55 21.42
CA SER A 6 40.77 -18.97 21.37
C SER A 6 40.97 -20.14 20.39
N LEU A 7 41.45 -19.83 19.16
CA LEU A 7 42.14 -20.70 18.17
C LEU A 7 41.90 -20.19 16.73
N LEU A 8 42.26 -18.93 16.47
CA LEU A 8 42.37 -18.37 15.12
C LEU A 8 43.59 -17.45 15.04
N SER A 9 44.76 -18.09 15.11
CA SER A 9 46.06 -17.55 14.79
C SER A 9 46.68 -18.52 13.79
N GLN A 10 47.25 -17.99 12.70
CA GLN A 10 47.79 -18.73 11.54
C GLN A 10 46.76 -19.32 10.57
N ALA A 11 46.36 -18.51 9.56
CA ALA A 11 46.35 -18.89 8.14
C ALA A 11 45.70 -17.78 7.28
N ILE A 12 46.45 -16.71 6.99
CA ILE A 12 46.14 -15.81 5.87
C ILE A 12 47.02 -16.23 4.69
N PRO A 13 46.42 -16.69 3.60
CA PRO A 13 46.88 -16.28 2.27
C PRO A 13 45.78 -15.47 1.58
N GLY A 14 46.16 -14.30 1.06
CA GLY A 14 45.48 -13.76 -0.12
C GLY A 14 45.66 -14.71 -1.31
N ASP A 15 44.92 -14.47 -2.40
CA ASP A 15 44.94 -15.27 -3.64
C ASP A 15 44.33 -16.68 -3.56
N ALA A 16 43.06 -16.76 -3.11
CA ALA A 16 42.22 -17.96 -3.24
C ALA A 16 40.80 -17.67 -3.76
N VAL A 17 40.65 -16.79 -4.76
CA VAL A 17 39.37 -16.56 -5.48
C VAL A 17 39.55 -16.78 -7.00
N LYS A 18 40.01 -17.98 -7.37
CA LYS A 18 40.03 -18.52 -8.75
C LYS A 18 39.94 -20.05 -8.67
N CYS A 19 39.17 -20.65 -9.60
CA CYS A 19 38.81 -22.09 -9.66
C CYS A 19 37.90 -22.54 -8.49
N CYS A 20 36.65 -23.01 -8.68
CA CYS A 20 36.19 -23.97 -9.68
C CYS A 20 34.70 -23.80 -10.02
N TYR A 21 34.40 -23.11 -11.13
CA TYR A 21 33.23 -23.41 -11.96
C TYR A 21 33.67 -23.31 -13.42
N ASN A 22 33.68 -24.44 -14.13
CA ASN A 22 33.81 -24.45 -15.59
C ASN A 22 32.48 -24.06 -16.22
N THR A 23 32.11 -22.79 -16.05
CA THR A 23 31.01 -22.12 -16.74
C THR A 23 31.38 -20.65 -16.80
N THR A 24 31.79 -20.19 -17.99
CA THR A 24 32.26 -18.83 -18.32
C THR A 24 32.10 -17.78 -17.22
N LEU A 25 33.19 -17.53 -16.48
CA LEU A 25 33.33 -16.44 -15.51
C LEU A 25 33.16 -15.09 -16.21
N THR A 26 31.93 -14.58 -16.27
CA THR A 26 31.68 -13.16 -16.46
C THR A 26 32.01 -12.44 -15.16
N THR A 27 33.25 -11.95 -15.06
CA THR A 27 33.68 -10.96 -14.06
C THR A 27 32.61 -9.87 -13.93
N GLY A 28 32.20 -9.53 -12.70
CA GLY A 28 31.06 -8.64 -12.43
C GLY A 28 31.04 -7.40 -13.32
N LYS A 29 29.98 -7.27 -14.14
CA LYS A 29 29.83 -6.18 -15.10
C LYS A 29 28.73 -5.22 -14.67
N SER A 30 29.02 -3.92 -14.75
CA SER A 30 28.11 -2.83 -14.38
C SER A 30 27.26 -2.40 -15.58
N SER A 31 25.94 -2.40 -15.41
CA SER A 31 24.97 -1.76 -16.31
C SER A 31 24.31 -0.56 -15.61
N ILE A 32 23.79 0.39 -16.39
CA ILE A 32 23.22 1.67 -15.93
C ILE A 32 21.72 1.79 -16.24
N PHE A 33 21.19 1.01 -17.18
CA PHE A 33 19.82 1.19 -17.67
C PHE A 33 18.78 0.31 -16.96
N PHE A 34 17.62 0.92 -16.71
CA PHE A 34 16.45 0.35 -16.02
C PHE A 34 15.90 -0.93 -16.65
N PHE A 35 16.13 -1.14 -17.95
CA PHE A 35 15.82 -2.36 -18.67
C PHE A 35 17.11 -2.91 -19.27
N SER A 36 17.54 -4.09 -18.78
CA SER A 36 18.83 -4.69 -19.12
C SER A 36 18.89 -5.35 -20.50
N PHE A 37 18.05 -4.90 -21.46
CA PHE A 37 18.18 -5.26 -22.87
C PHE A 37 19.53 -4.82 -23.46
N PHE A 38 20.15 -3.80 -22.87
CA PHE A 38 21.39 -3.19 -23.33
C PHE A 38 22.38 -3.05 -22.17
N HIS A 39 23.40 -3.89 -22.15
CA HIS A 39 24.57 -3.70 -21.31
C HIS A 39 25.53 -2.71 -21.99
N ILE A 40 25.74 -1.53 -21.42
CA ILE A 40 26.70 -0.52 -21.95
C ILE A 40 27.86 -0.36 -20.97
N GLU A 41 29.07 -0.76 -21.39
CA GLU A 41 30.31 -0.60 -20.61
C GLU A 41 31.00 0.73 -20.98
N PHE A 42 31.10 1.69 -20.05
CA PHE A 42 31.88 2.92 -20.22
C PHE A 42 33.23 2.82 -19.52
N ARG A 43 34.32 2.56 -20.26
CA ARG A 43 35.66 2.40 -19.68
C ARG A 43 36.57 3.59 -20.01
N LYS A 44 36.92 4.39 -18.98
CA LYS A 44 38.01 5.37 -19.05
C LYS A 44 39.24 4.74 -18.37
N SER A 45 40.27 4.40 -19.15
CA SER A 45 41.49 3.81 -18.59
C SER A 45 42.27 4.86 -17.80
N LYS A 46 42.41 4.66 -16.48
CA LYS A 46 43.54 5.26 -15.75
C LYS A 46 44.80 4.50 -16.14
N SER A 47 45.89 5.23 -16.35
CA SER A 47 47.23 4.67 -16.52
C SER A 47 47.91 4.64 -15.16
N ASP A 48 47.91 3.50 -14.48
CA ASP A 48 48.66 3.34 -13.24
C ASP A 48 50.16 3.26 -13.56
N THR A 49 50.88 4.35 -13.34
CA THR A 49 52.33 4.44 -13.54
C THR A 49 53.08 3.90 -12.33
N ASN A 50 53.18 2.57 -12.24
CA ASN A 50 54.14 1.93 -11.34
C ASN A 50 55.56 2.09 -11.89
N SER A 51 56.32 3.03 -11.31
CA SER A 51 57.74 3.21 -11.59
C SER A 51 58.57 2.11 -10.92
N LEU A 52 59.09 1.17 -11.71
CA LEU A 52 60.21 0.33 -11.29
C LEU A 52 61.50 1.18 -11.23
N PRO A 53 62.40 0.95 -10.25
CA PRO A 53 63.66 1.68 -10.19
C PRO A 53 64.61 1.23 -11.31
N LYS A 54 65.25 2.19 -12.00
CA LYS A 54 66.29 1.93 -12.99
C LYS A 54 67.63 1.61 -12.32
N GLU A 55 68.26 0.51 -12.73
CA GLU A 55 69.71 0.34 -12.57
C GLU A 55 70.47 1.32 -13.48
N ARG A 56 71.74 1.59 -13.13
CA ARG A 56 72.64 2.47 -13.90
C ARG A 56 73.62 1.64 -14.72
N ASP A 57 73.66 1.86 -16.03
CA ASP A 57 74.77 1.41 -16.88
C ASP A 57 75.94 2.41 -16.86
N GLN A 58 77.15 1.89 -17.09
CA GLN A 58 78.35 2.63 -17.45
C GLN A 58 78.86 2.14 -18.83
N GLY A 59 79.37 3.05 -19.66
CA GLY A 59 80.45 2.74 -20.61
C GLY A 59 80.10 2.62 -22.10
N ASP A 60 80.20 3.76 -22.78
CA ASP A 60 80.96 3.97 -24.03
C ASP A 60 80.56 3.28 -25.37
N GLY A 61 80.17 4.14 -26.33
CA GLY A 61 81.04 4.33 -27.51
C GLY A 61 80.61 3.85 -28.91
N ALA A 62 79.62 4.48 -29.56
CA ALA A 62 79.61 4.80 -31.01
C ALA A 62 78.28 5.48 -31.46
N PRO A 63 78.29 6.41 -32.45
CA PRO A 63 77.08 7.10 -32.89
C PRO A 63 76.28 6.29 -33.93
N GLY A 64 75.34 5.46 -33.48
CA GLY A 64 74.34 4.82 -34.33
C GLY A 64 73.19 5.77 -34.67
N PHE A 65 72.95 6.02 -35.97
CA PHE A 65 71.85 6.86 -36.46
C PHE A 65 70.50 6.12 -36.29
N VAL A 66 69.90 6.18 -35.10
CA VAL A 66 68.58 5.60 -34.83
C VAL A 66 67.50 6.60 -35.16
N SER A 67 66.60 6.23 -36.07
CA SER A 67 65.44 7.05 -36.40
C SER A 67 64.48 7.18 -35.21
N ASN A 68 64.09 8.41 -34.89
CA ASN A 68 62.99 8.69 -33.97
C ASN A 68 61.67 8.23 -34.61
N SER A 69 61.39 6.93 -34.48
CA SER A 69 60.01 6.46 -34.52
C SER A 69 59.40 6.72 -33.15
N GLU A 70 58.80 7.92 -33.01
CA GLU A 70 57.86 8.16 -31.93
C GLU A 70 56.77 7.10 -32.01
N LYS A 71 56.81 6.10 -31.13
CA LYS A 71 55.65 5.24 -30.89
C LYS A 71 54.58 6.13 -30.25
N MET A 72 53.76 6.73 -31.10
CA MET A 72 52.49 7.31 -30.68
C MET A 72 51.77 6.27 -29.83
N VAL A 73 51.62 6.58 -28.54
CA VAL A 73 50.80 5.78 -27.64
C VAL A 73 49.36 6.02 -28.09
N GLU A 74 48.83 5.13 -28.93
CA GLU A 74 47.44 5.16 -29.34
C GLU A 74 46.55 5.22 -28.09
N SER A 75 45.91 6.36 -27.89
CA SER A 75 44.86 6.53 -26.92
C SER A 75 43.69 5.66 -27.38
N LYS A 76 43.59 4.45 -26.79
CA LYS A 76 42.54 3.49 -27.13
C LYS A 76 41.19 4.20 -27.18
N PRO A 77 40.46 4.15 -28.30
CA PRO A 77 39.24 4.93 -28.46
C PRO A 77 38.19 4.50 -27.44
N PHE A 78 37.31 5.45 -27.12
CA PHE A 78 36.12 5.23 -26.31
C PHE A 78 35.30 4.08 -26.92
N SER A 79 35.27 2.93 -26.24
CA SER A 79 34.56 1.74 -26.71
C SER A 79 33.28 1.54 -25.91
N ILE A 80 32.14 1.72 -26.60
CA ILE A 80 30.85 1.23 -26.13
C ILE A 80 30.78 -0.25 -26.51
N LYS A 81 30.78 -1.15 -25.51
CA LYS A 81 30.33 -2.52 -25.74
C LYS A 81 28.84 -2.60 -25.46
N LEU A 82 28.11 -3.23 -26.37
CA LEU A 82 26.69 -3.55 -26.24
C LEU A 82 26.54 -5.06 -26.06
N GLU A 83 26.12 -5.53 -24.89
CA GLU A 83 25.70 -6.93 -24.69
C GLU A 83 24.18 -6.99 -24.58
N VAL A 84 23.55 -7.90 -25.33
CA VAL A 84 22.09 -8.01 -25.46
C VAL A 84 21.65 -9.41 -25.02
N ASP A 85 20.80 -9.48 -23.98
CA ASP A 85 20.20 -10.75 -23.57
C ASP A 85 18.92 -11.03 -24.38
N ILE A 86 19.05 -11.90 -25.37
CA ILE A 86 17.95 -12.33 -26.24
C ILE A 86 16.84 -13.04 -25.44
N VAL A 87 17.17 -13.77 -24.37
CA VAL A 87 16.17 -14.47 -23.54
C VAL A 87 15.31 -13.46 -22.80
N GLN A 88 15.92 -12.41 -22.24
CA GLN A 88 15.20 -11.33 -21.56
C GLN A 88 14.30 -10.54 -22.53
N ILE A 89 14.74 -10.30 -23.77
CA ILE A 89 13.91 -9.68 -24.83
C ILE A 89 12.70 -10.57 -25.18
N LEU A 90 12.93 -11.87 -25.44
CA LEU A 90 11.84 -12.79 -25.78
C LEU A 90 10.82 -12.94 -24.65
N LEU A 91 11.28 -12.99 -23.39
CA LEU A 91 10.42 -12.98 -22.21
C LEU A 91 9.59 -11.71 -22.10
N PHE A 92 10.18 -10.53 -22.37
CA PHE A 92 9.44 -9.27 -22.37
C PHE A 92 8.41 -9.20 -23.49
N ILE A 93 8.76 -9.59 -24.72
CA ILE A 93 7.84 -9.61 -25.86
C ILE A 93 6.68 -10.58 -25.57
N GLY A 94 6.95 -11.77 -25.04
CA GLY A 94 5.90 -12.71 -24.63
C GLY A 94 5.01 -12.15 -23.51
N ALA A 95 5.59 -11.45 -22.53
CA ALA A 95 4.84 -10.81 -21.45
C ALA A 95 3.93 -9.68 -21.97
N LEU A 96 4.43 -8.88 -22.91
CA LEU A 96 3.67 -7.81 -23.56
C LEU A 96 2.53 -8.35 -24.43
N VAL A 97 2.79 -9.36 -25.26
CA VAL A 97 1.78 -9.99 -26.12
C VAL A 97 0.67 -10.63 -25.28
N THR A 98 1.00 -11.36 -24.23
CA THR A 98 -0.01 -11.97 -23.34
C THR A 98 -0.86 -10.92 -22.61
N ARG A 99 -0.25 -9.86 -22.08
CA ARG A 99 -0.99 -8.85 -21.29
C ARG A 99 -1.77 -7.86 -22.14
N THR A 100 -1.31 -7.54 -23.35
CA THR A 100 -2.01 -6.62 -24.27
C THR A 100 -3.00 -7.32 -25.21
N TRP A 101 -3.06 -8.67 -25.22
CA TRP A 101 -4.01 -9.41 -26.05
C TRP A 101 -5.46 -9.00 -25.77
N GLN A 102 -6.09 -8.44 -26.80
CA GLN A 102 -7.49 -7.97 -26.80
C GLN A 102 -7.84 -7.08 -25.60
N ILE A 103 -6.91 -6.24 -25.13
CA ILE A 103 -6.98 -5.55 -23.83
C ILE A 103 -8.29 -4.77 -23.54
N GLY A 104 -8.95 -4.24 -24.57
CA GLY A 104 -10.26 -3.57 -24.46
C GLY A 104 -11.44 -4.50 -24.14
N LEU A 105 -11.29 -5.83 -24.28
CA LEU A 105 -12.31 -6.83 -23.98
C LEU A 105 -12.12 -7.43 -22.57
N PRO A 106 -13.22 -7.70 -21.83
CA PRO A 106 -14.58 -7.25 -22.09
C PRO A 106 -14.70 -5.73 -21.95
N HIS A 107 -15.62 -5.13 -22.71
CA HIS A 107 -15.91 -3.69 -22.64
C HIS A 107 -16.84 -3.34 -21.47
N ALA A 108 -16.65 -4.03 -20.34
CA ALA A 108 -17.47 -3.92 -19.14
C ALA A 108 -16.61 -3.78 -17.90
N VAL A 109 -17.20 -3.20 -16.85
CA VAL A 109 -16.58 -3.00 -15.55
C VAL A 109 -16.32 -4.35 -14.87
N VAL A 110 -15.08 -4.56 -14.45
CA VAL A 110 -14.59 -5.79 -13.79
C VAL A 110 -14.48 -5.56 -12.26
N PHE A 111 -14.45 -6.63 -11.48
CA PHE A 111 -14.17 -6.62 -10.03
C PHE A 111 -12.87 -5.84 -9.72
N ASP A 112 -12.89 -5.08 -8.63
CA ASP A 112 -11.92 -4.04 -8.22
C ASP A 112 -11.70 -2.88 -9.22
N GLU A 113 -11.74 -3.12 -10.53
CA GLU A 113 -11.69 -2.11 -11.58
C GLU A 113 -12.81 -1.06 -11.43
N LEU A 114 -14.00 -1.45 -10.95
CA LEU A 114 -15.06 -0.50 -10.55
C LEU A 114 -14.56 0.60 -9.59
N HIS A 115 -13.83 0.21 -8.55
CA HIS A 115 -13.33 1.14 -7.54
C HIS A 115 -12.22 2.03 -8.11
N PHE A 116 -11.26 1.45 -8.84
CA PHE A 116 -10.16 2.22 -9.42
C PHE A 116 -10.60 3.15 -10.57
N SER A 117 -11.52 2.73 -11.44
CA SER A 117 -12.14 3.62 -12.43
C SER A 117 -12.87 4.78 -11.76
N LYS A 118 -13.60 4.54 -10.66
CA LYS A 118 -14.24 5.61 -9.89
C LYS A 118 -13.21 6.57 -9.27
N PHE A 119 -12.11 6.07 -8.70
CA PHE A 119 -11.04 6.93 -8.20
C PHE A 119 -10.36 7.75 -9.31
N VAL A 120 -10.17 7.18 -10.51
CA VAL A 120 -9.66 7.91 -11.69
C VAL A 120 -10.60 9.05 -12.07
N SER A 121 -11.91 8.80 -12.18
CA SER A 121 -12.91 9.86 -12.41
C SER A 121 -12.84 10.97 -11.36
N LEU A 122 -12.74 10.62 -10.07
CA LEU A 122 -12.70 11.59 -8.97
C LEU A 122 -11.43 12.47 -9.00
N TYR A 123 -10.26 11.92 -9.35
CA TYR A 123 -9.06 12.73 -9.58
C TYR A 123 -9.22 13.72 -10.74
N LEU A 124 -9.80 13.27 -11.85
CA LEU A 124 -10.01 14.12 -13.04
C LEU A 124 -11.04 15.24 -12.79
N GLN A 125 -11.98 15.01 -11.88
CA GLN A 125 -12.95 16.01 -11.42
C GLN A 125 -12.42 16.94 -10.31
N ASN A 126 -11.23 16.67 -9.75
CA ASN A 126 -10.68 17.30 -8.54
C ASN A 126 -11.53 17.07 -7.26
N THR A 127 -12.31 15.99 -7.19
CA THR A 127 -13.25 15.70 -6.09
C THR A 127 -12.65 14.75 -5.05
N PHE A 128 -12.68 15.17 -3.78
CA PHE A 128 -12.05 14.46 -2.68
C PHE A 128 -12.69 13.10 -2.41
N PHE A 129 -11.84 12.12 -2.12
CA PHE A 129 -12.27 10.80 -1.67
C PHE A 129 -11.28 10.25 -0.63
N PHE A 130 -11.81 9.43 0.27
CA PHE A 130 -11.04 8.63 1.20
C PHE A 130 -10.87 7.21 0.68
N ASP A 131 -9.72 6.61 0.95
CA ASP A 131 -9.40 5.20 0.70
C ASP A 131 -8.25 4.74 1.62
N ILE A 132 -8.18 3.45 1.89
CA ILE A 132 -7.19 2.84 2.80
C ILE A 132 -5.79 2.72 2.16
N HIS A 133 -5.69 2.68 0.82
CA HIS A 133 -4.42 2.52 0.11
C HIS A 133 -3.78 3.87 -0.29
N PRO A 134 -2.45 4.01 -0.11
CA PRO A 134 -1.67 5.13 -0.61
C PRO A 134 -1.89 5.48 -2.10
N PRO A 135 -1.78 6.77 -2.48
CA PRO A 135 -2.39 7.27 -3.71
C PRO A 135 -1.58 7.04 -4.99
N LEU A 136 -0.31 6.62 -4.94
CA LEU A 136 0.57 6.63 -6.13
C LEU A 136 0.02 5.78 -7.27
N GLY A 137 -0.48 4.57 -6.98
CA GLY A 137 -1.04 3.69 -8.01
C GLY A 137 -2.26 4.33 -8.71
N LYS A 138 -3.06 5.06 -7.94
CA LYS A 138 -4.26 5.76 -8.44
C LYS A 138 -3.90 7.02 -9.22
N LEU A 139 -2.89 7.77 -8.77
CA LEU A 139 -2.33 8.93 -9.47
C LEU A 139 -1.70 8.54 -10.81
N LEU A 140 -1.03 7.39 -10.89
CA LEU A 140 -0.50 6.85 -12.14
C LEU A 140 -1.64 6.48 -13.12
N LEU A 141 -2.71 5.85 -12.62
CA LEU A 141 -3.91 5.55 -13.42
C LEU A 141 -4.64 6.82 -13.88
N SER A 142 -4.77 7.84 -13.02
CA SER A 142 -5.41 9.11 -13.40
C SER A 142 -4.56 9.93 -14.37
N LEU A 143 -3.23 9.85 -14.27
CA LEU A 143 -2.31 10.45 -15.24
C LEU A 143 -2.42 9.79 -16.62
N ALA A 144 -2.59 8.46 -16.68
CA ALA A 144 -2.96 7.80 -17.94
C ALA A 144 -4.32 8.29 -18.44
N GLY A 145 -5.36 8.31 -17.60
CA GLY A 145 -6.68 8.82 -17.96
C GLY A 145 -6.66 10.25 -18.53
N HIS A 146 -5.92 11.15 -17.90
CA HIS A 146 -5.74 12.52 -18.36
C HIS A 146 -5.07 12.59 -19.74
N TYR A 147 -3.99 11.84 -19.97
CA TYR A 147 -3.31 11.80 -21.27
C TYR A 147 -4.20 11.21 -22.38
N THR A 148 -5.12 10.31 -22.04
CA THR A 148 -6.09 9.72 -22.97
C THR A 148 -7.29 10.62 -23.27
N GLY A 149 -7.39 11.80 -22.65
CA GLY A 149 -8.52 12.71 -22.83
C GLY A 149 -9.80 12.30 -22.10
N PHE A 150 -9.72 11.42 -21.10
CA PHE A 150 -10.88 11.03 -20.30
C PHE A 150 -11.26 12.18 -19.34
N GLU A 151 -12.51 12.66 -19.42
CA GLU A 151 -13.01 13.77 -18.60
C GLU A 151 -13.48 13.35 -17.19
N GLY A 152 -13.59 12.05 -16.91
CA GLY A 152 -14.07 11.56 -15.61
C GLY A 152 -15.57 11.76 -15.34
N ASN A 153 -16.37 12.11 -16.35
CA ASN A 153 -17.80 12.47 -16.20
C ASN A 153 -18.77 11.27 -15.99
N VAL A 154 -18.26 10.04 -15.85
CA VAL A 154 -19.05 8.80 -15.72
C VAL A 154 -18.93 8.19 -14.32
N SER A 155 -20.06 7.83 -13.72
CA SER A 155 -20.15 7.02 -12.49
C SER A 155 -20.34 5.54 -12.81
N PHE A 156 -19.63 4.67 -12.09
CA PHE A 156 -19.69 3.21 -12.24
C PHE A 156 -20.28 2.58 -10.97
N ASP A 157 -21.45 1.98 -11.08
CA ASP A 157 -22.24 1.55 -9.92
C ASP A 157 -22.33 0.02 -9.73
N LYS A 158 -22.11 -0.78 -10.78
CA LYS A 158 -22.22 -2.25 -10.74
C LYS A 158 -21.15 -2.94 -11.59
N ILE A 159 -20.66 -4.09 -11.14
CA ILE A 159 -19.80 -4.96 -11.94
C ILE A 159 -20.62 -5.54 -13.10
N GLY A 160 -20.01 -5.64 -14.27
CA GLY A 160 -20.65 -6.15 -15.48
C GLY A 160 -21.46 -5.12 -16.28
N THR A 161 -21.53 -3.84 -15.87
CA THR A 161 -22.05 -2.78 -16.74
C THR A 161 -21.05 -2.48 -17.85
N ASP A 162 -21.54 -2.36 -19.08
CA ASP A 162 -20.71 -1.94 -20.21
C ASP A 162 -20.21 -0.49 -20.01
N TYR A 163 -18.96 -0.24 -20.41
CA TYR A 163 -18.42 1.11 -20.48
C TYR A 163 -19.04 1.87 -21.66
N PRO A 164 -19.38 3.16 -21.51
CA PRO A 164 -19.78 3.99 -22.64
C PRO A 164 -18.57 4.28 -23.54
N ASP A 165 -18.83 4.55 -24.83
CA ASP A 165 -17.79 4.79 -25.85
C ASP A 165 -16.87 5.99 -25.55
N SER A 166 -17.25 6.86 -24.61
CA SER A 166 -16.44 7.98 -24.12
C SER A 166 -15.28 7.56 -23.20
N VAL A 167 -15.26 6.33 -22.70
CA VAL A 167 -14.21 5.82 -21.80
C VAL A 167 -13.16 5.05 -22.61
N PRO A 168 -11.88 5.49 -22.65
CA PRO A 168 -10.83 4.80 -23.39
C PRO A 168 -10.30 3.57 -22.62
N VAL A 169 -11.17 2.57 -22.39
CA VAL A 169 -10.92 1.37 -21.55
C VAL A 169 -9.60 0.69 -21.88
N GLY A 170 -9.34 0.43 -23.17
CA GLY A 170 -8.12 -0.25 -23.61
C GLY A 170 -6.83 0.55 -23.32
N GLN A 171 -6.90 1.88 -23.25
CA GLN A 171 -5.76 2.75 -22.95
C GLN A 171 -5.54 2.87 -21.43
N LEU A 172 -6.62 2.92 -20.64
CA LEU A 172 -6.55 2.87 -19.17
C LEU A 172 -5.95 1.56 -18.66
N ARG A 173 -6.34 0.43 -19.28
CA ARG A 173 -5.79 -0.90 -18.99
C ARG A 173 -4.33 -1.09 -19.45
N LEU A 174 -3.87 -0.32 -20.43
CA LEU A 174 -2.52 -0.45 -20.99
C LEU A 174 -1.41 -0.17 -19.96
N LEU A 175 -1.61 0.78 -19.03
CA LEU A 175 -0.59 1.13 -18.06
C LEU A 175 -0.28 -0.03 -17.08
N PRO A 176 -1.27 -0.64 -16.38
CA PRO A 176 -1.08 -1.89 -15.66
C PRO A 176 -0.43 -3.00 -16.50
N ALA A 177 -0.87 -3.17 -17.75
CA ALA A 177 -0.37 -4.22 -18.64
C ALA A 177 1.13 -4.03 -18.96
N ILE A 178 1.57 -2.80 -19.18
CA ILE A 178 3.00 -2.47 -19.35
C ILE A 178 3.77 -2.83 -18.07
N PHE A 179 3.37 -2.34 -16.89
CA PHE A 179 4.08 -2.65 -15.65
C PHE A 179 4.16 -4.15 -15.34
N GLY A 180 3.07 -4.89 -15.55
CA GLY A 180 3.06 -6.35 -15.42
C GLY A 180 3.90 -7.07 -16.49
N SER A 181 4.06 -6.49 -17.68
CA SER A 181 4.95 -7.03 -18.72
C SER A 181 6.42 -6.84 -18.36
N LEU A 182 6.76 -5.71 -17.72
CA LEU A 182 8.11 -5.38 -17.27
C LEU A 182 8.52 -6.16 -16.01
N LEU A 183 7.57 -6.67 -15.23
CA LEU A 183 7.83 -7.57 -14.09
C LEU A 183 8.56 -8.86 -14.52
N VAL A 184 8.17 -9.47 -15.64
CA VAL A 184 8.74 -10.75 -16.11
C VAL A 184 10.27 -10.67 -16.37
N PRO A 185 10.80 -9.73 -17.17
CA PRO A 185 12.25 -9.58 -17.37
C PRO A 185 12.99 -9.08 -16.12
N LEU A 186 12.32 -8.41 -15.17
CA LEU A 186 12.91 -8.08 -13.86
C LEU A 186 13.11 -9.35 -13.02
N VAL A 187 12.15 -10.27 -12.98
CA VAL A 187 12.28 -11.56 -12.26
C VAL A 187 13.42 -12.41 -12.83
N TYR A 188 13.55 -12.45 -14.16
CA TYR A 188 14.71 -13.04 -14.83
C TYR A 188 16.02 -12.40 -14.33
N GLN A 189 16.09 -11.07 -14.31
CA GLN A 189 17.28 -10.35 -13.87
C GLN A 189 17.60 -10.62 -12.40
N ILE A 190 16.61 -10.64 -11.50
CA ILE A 190 16.80 -10.94 -10.07
C ILE A 190 17.46 -12.31 -9.90
N ALA A 191 16.99 -13.34 -10.61
CA ALA A 191 17.62 -14.67 -10.55
C ALA A 191 19.07 -14.67 -11.09
N VAL A 192 19.36 -13.90 -12.15
CA VAL A 192 20.72 -13.73 -12.69
C VAL A 192 21.64 -12.98 -11.71
N GLU A 193 21.17 -11.92 -11.04
CA GLU A 193 21.94 -11.23 -10.00
C GLU A 193 22.14 -12.11 -8.76
N LEU A 194 21.19 -12.99 -8.43
CA LEU A 194 21.37 -14.03 -7.42
C LEU A 194 22.31 -15.17 -7.88
N HIS A 195 23.07 -14.98 -8.97
CA HIS A 195 24.05 -15.92 -9.53
C HIS A 195 23.49 -17.30 -9.90
N MET A 196 22.17 -17.41 -10.09
CA MET A 196 21.53 -18.65 -10.53
C MET A 196 21.89 -18.93 -12.00
N SER A 197 21.85 -20.19 -12.41
CA SER A 197 21.99 -20.57 -13.81
C SER A 197 20.87 -19.98 -14.67
N ARG A 198 21.17 -19.73 -15.96
CA ARG A 198 20.20 -19.21 -16.93
C ARG A 198 18.94 -20.09 -17.06
N TRP A 199 19.04 -21.39 -16.76
CA TRP A 199 17.90 -22.33 -16.77
C TRP A 199 16.96 -22.08 -15.59
N ALA A 200 17.50 -21.85 -14.39
CA ALA A 200 16.70 -21.48 -13.22
C ALA A 200 16.11 -20.07 -13.37
N ALA A 201 16.86 -19.11 -13.90
CA ALA A 201 16.36 -17.76 -14.19
C ALA A 201 15.22 -17.77 -15.23
N LEU A 202 15.36 -18.58 -16.29
CA LEU A 202 14.31 -18.81 -17.28
C LEU A 202 13.06 -19.43 -16.61
N LEU A 203 13.23 -20.45 -15.76
CA LEU A 203 12.13 -21.10 -15.04
C LEU A 203 11.34 -20.09 -14.18
N ALA A 204 12.03 -19.26 -13.39
CA ALA A 204 11.40 -18.22 -12.57
C ALA A 204 10.57 -17.23 -13.41
N ALA A 205 11.14 -16.74 -14.51
CA ALA A 205 10.47 -15.78 -15.37
C ALA A 205 9.30 -16.41 -16.16
N SER A 206 9.46 -17.64 -16.66
CA SER A 206 8.38 -18.40 -17.30
C SER A 206 7.21 -18.65 -16.36
N PHE A 207 7.46 -18.89 -15.06
CA PHE A 207 6.39 -19.04 -14.09
C PHE A 207 5.57 -17.75 -13.88
N VAL A 208 6.22 -16.58 -13.86
CA VAL A 208 5.53 -15.27 -13.76
C VAL A 208 4.88 -14.85 -15.08
N LEU A 209 5.40 -15.33 -16.22
CA LEU A 209 4.83 -15.13 -17.54
C LEU A 209 3.53 -15.92 -17.74
N PHE A 210 3.54 -17.21 -17.37
CA PHE A 210 2.45 -18.17 -17.60
C PHE A 210 1.61 -18.45 -16.34
N ASP A 211 1.55 -17.51 -15.39
CA ASP A 211 0.60 -17.56 -14.29
C ASP A 211 -0.64 -16.71 -14.59
N ASN A 212 -1.81 -17.36 -14.54
CA ASN A 212 -3.11 -16.79 -14.87
C ASN A 212 -3.56 -15.70 -13.87
N ALA A 213 -3.17 -15.77 -12.59
CA ALA A 213 -3.55 -14.77 -11.59
C ALA A 213 -2.73 -13.48 -11.75
N VAL A 214 -1.42 -13.59 -11.99
CA VAL A 214 -0.56 -12.44 -12.32
C VAL A 214 -0.99 -11.79 -13.64
N LEU A 215 -1.42 -12.58 -14.63
CA LEU A 215 -2.00 -12.06 -15.88
C LEU A 215 -3.26 -11.22 -15.62
N VAL A 216 -4.26 -11.76 -14.93
CA VAL A 216 -5.50 -11.03 -14.59
C VAL A 216 -5.19 -9.74 -13.82
N GLN A 217 -4.37 -9.81 -12.78
CA GLN A 217 -4.02 -8.65 -11.95
C GLN A 217 -3.19 -7.56 -12.64
N SER A 218 -2.58 -7.88 -13.79
CA SER A 218 -1.85 -6.89 -14.59
C SER A 218 -2.61 -6.40 -15.82
N ARG A 219 -3.75 -6.98 -16.18
CA ARG A 219 -4.48 -6.64 -17.41
C ARG A 219 -5.59 -5.60 -17.24
N PHE A 220 -6.20 -5.56 -16.06
CA PHE A 220 -7.33 -4.68 -15.73
C PHE A 220 -6.87 -3.37 -15.08
N ILE A 221 -7.77 -2.42 -14.84
CA ILE A 221 -7.48 -1.12 -14.20
C ILE A 221 -7.22 -1.35 -12.70
N LEU A 222 -6.09 -1.96 -12.37
CA LEU A 222 -5.72 -2.48 -11.05
C LEU A 222 -4.30 -2.05 -10.67
N MET A 223 -4.03 -1.97 -9.37
CA MET A 223 -2.73 -1.49 -8.86
C MET A 223 -1.69 -2.60 -8.63
N GLU A 224 -2.09 -3.86 -8.63
CA GLU A 224 -1.22 -5.00 -8.27
C GLU A 224 -0.04 -5.18 -9.24
N GLY A 225 -0.26 -5.05 -10.55
CA GLY A 225 0.83 -5.11 -11.54
C GLY A 225 1.92 -4.05 -11.31
N MET A 226 1.53 -2.85 -10.87
CA MET A 226 2.46 -1.76 -10.54
C MET A 226 3.19 -2.04 -9.22
N LEU A 227 2.47 -2.51 -8.20
CA LEU A 227 3.04 -2.89 -6.91
C LEU A 227 4.13 -3.98 -7.06
N LEU A 228 3.81 -5.08 -7.76
CA LEU A 228 4.74 -6.18 -8.01
C LEU A 228 5.98 -5.69 -8.78
N PHE A 229 5.81 -4.83 -9.78
CA PHE A 229 6.93 -4.22 -10.51
C PHE A 229 7.87 -3.42 -9.59
N PHE A 230 7.33 -2.50 -8.78
CA PHE A 230 8.18 -1.65 -7.92
C PHE A 230 8.87 -2.44 -6.80
N MET A 231 8.24 -3.51 -6.26
CA MET A 231 8.90 -4.42 -5.33
C MET A 231 10.03 -5.22 -5.98
N ALA A 232 9.80 -5.79 -7.17
CA ALA A 232 10.85 -6.49 -7.94
C ALA A 232 12.02 -5.56 -8.28
N LEU A 233 11.73 -4.32 -8.70
CA LEU A 233 12.72 -3.29 -8.99
C LEU A 233 13.53 -2.88 -7.73
N ALA A 234 12.90 -2.80 -6.56
CA ALA A 234 13.58 -2.53 -5.29
C ALA A 234 14.54 -3.67 -4.91
N ILE A 235 14.13 -4.92 -5.10
CA ILE A 235 14.98 -6.11 -4.87
C ILE A 235 16.15 -6.12 -5.87
N LEU A 236 15.89 -5.88 -7.15
CA LEU A 236 16.93 -5.87 -8.19
C LEU A 236 17.96 -4.76 -7.94
N SER A 237 17.51 -3.54 -7.60
CA SER A 237 18.41 -2.42 -7.33
C SER A 237 19.23 -2.63 -6.05
N PHE A 238 18.66 -3.24 -5.01
CA PHE A 238 19.40 -3.68 -3.84
C PHE A 238 20.47 -4.73 -4.18
N LEU A 239 20.15 -5.73 -5.02
CA LEU A 239 21.13 -6.73 -5.46
C LEU A 239 22.26 -6.08 -6.27
N LYS A 240 21.93 -5.23 -7.24
CA LYS A 240 22.92 -4.46 -8.01
C LYS A 240 23.81 -3.61 -7.12
N PHE A 241 23.24 -2.93 -6.12
CA PHE A 241 23.99 -2.20 -5.09
C PHE A 241 24.96 -3.12 -4.33
N ARG A 242 24.49 -4.28 -3.84
CA ARG A 242 25.29 -5.25 -3.07
C ARG A 242 26.53 -5.72 -3.83
N PHE A 243 26.39 -6.01 -5.12
CA PHE A 243 27.50 -6.55 -5.92
C PHE A 243 28.51 -5.48 -6.40
N ILE A 244 28.27 -4.19 -6.15
CA ILE A 244 29.22 -3.09 -6.42
C ILE A 244 30.09 -2.84 -5.16
N TYR A 245 30.65 -3.92 -4.59
CA TYR A 245 31.42 -3.87 -3.34
C TYR A 245 32.78 -3.15 -3.46
N HIS A 246 33.42 -3.21 -4.62
CA HIS A 246 34.78 -2.66 -4.83
C HIS A 246 34.82 -1.17 -5.24
N SER A 247 33.66 -0.52 -5.36
CA SER A 247 33.54 0.83 -5.95
C SER A 247 32.72 1.76 -5.06
N ASP A 248 33.08 1.83 -3.78
CA ASP A 248 32.44 2.68 -2.77
C ASP A 248 32.30 4.14 -3.24
N PHE A 249 31.15 4.75 -2.97
CA PHE A 249 30.80 6.14 -3.31
C PHE A 249 30.91 6.51 -4.80
N SER A 250 31.07 5.54 -5.71
CA SER A 250 31.00 5.77 -7.16
C SER A 250 29.59 6.23 -7.59
N LEU A 251 29.47 6.88 -8.76
CA LEU A 251 28.17 7.28 -9.31
C LEU A 251 27.20 6.10 -9.46
N HIS A 252 27.71 4.92 -9.80
CA HIS A 252 26.92 3.68 -9.88
C HIS A 252 26.40 3.25 -8.49
N TRP A 253 27.24 3.32 -7.47
CA TRP A 253 26.90 3.00 -6.08
C TRP A 253 25.76 3.91 -5.58
N TRP A 254 25.88 5.23 -5.81
CA TRP A 254 24.83 6.20 -5.47
C TRP A 254 23.55 6.00 -6.27
N PHE A 255 23.65 5.71 -7.57
CA PHE A 255 22.50 5.44 -8.43
C PHE A 255 21.69 4.24 -7.93
N TRP A 256 22.33 3.08 -7.72
CA TRP A 256 21.62 1.86 -7.29
C TRP A 256 21.07 1.98 -5.86
N LEU A 257 21.79 2.65 -4.94
CA LEU A 257 21.31 2.89 -3.58
C LEU A 257 20.09 3.84 -3.55
N THR A 258 20.14 4.93 -4.32
CA THR A 258 19.03 5.89 -4.42
C THR A 258 17.83 5.29 -5.14
N LEU A 259 18.07 4.48 -6.17
CA LEU A 259 17.03 3.73 -6.86
C LEU A 259 16.34 2.72 -5.93
N THR A 260 17.10 2.02 -5.08
CA THR A 260 16.54 1.13 -4.05
C THR A 260 15.55 1.90 -3.16
N GLY A 261 15.99 3.06 -2.64
CA GLY A 261 15.15 3.99 -1.86
C GLY A 261 13.87 4.42 -2.59
N PHE A 262 14.01 4.90 -3.82
CA PHE A 262 12.91 5.31 -4.68
C PHE A 262 11.91 4.16 -4.92
N SER A 263 12.38 2.98 -5.31
CA SER A 263 11.54 1.86 -5.74
C SER A 263 10.71 1.26 -4.60
N PHE A 264 11.28 1.02 -3.41
CA PHE A 264 10.45 0.54 -2.29
C PHE A 264 9.47 1.61 -1.82
N THR A 265 9.82 2.90 -1.93
CA THR A 265 8.91 3.99 -1.57
C THR A 265 7.74 4.06 -2.53
N CYS A 266 7.97 3.86 -3.83
CA CYS A 266 6.90 3.73 -4.81
C CYS A 266 5.99 2.52 -4.50
N ALA A 267 6.54 1.36 -4.15
CA ALA A 267 5.75 0.20 -3.73
C ALA A 267 4.88 0.49 -2.50
N PHE A 268 5.49 1.06 -1.44
CA PHE A 268 4.79 1.51 -0.22
C PHE A 268 3.71 2.55 -0.51
N SER A 269 3.97 3.47 -1.44
CA SER A 269 3.03 4.52 -1.87
C SER A 269 1.94 4.02 -2.82
N ILE A 270 1.96 2.76 -3.25
CA ILE A 270 0.87 2.10 -3.99
C ILE A 270 -0.03 1.31 -3.03
N LYS A 271 0.56 0.47 -2.17
CA LYS A 271 -0.14 -0.26 -1.10
C LYS A 271 0.81 -0.49 0.09
N TYR A 272 0.26 -0.42 1.30
CA TYR A 272 1.04 -0.60 2.54
C TYR A 272 1.78 -1.94 2.67
N ILE A 273 1.38 -2.99 1.94
CA ILE A 273 2.14 -4.24 1.89
C ILE A 273 3.57 -4.05 1.34
N GLY A 274 3.82 -3.00 0.54
CA GLY A 274 5.17 -2.60 0.11
C GLY A 274 6.11 -2.22 1.25
N LEU A 275 5.58 -1.90 2.45
CA LEU A 275 6.37 -1.73 3.68
C LEU A 275 7.17 -3.00 4.02
N MET A 276 6.64 -4.18 3.69
CA MET A 276 7.32 -5.46 3.98
C MET A 276 8.54 -5.67 3.07
N THR A 277 8.50 -5.19 1.83
CA THR A 277 9.69 -5.13 0.95
C THR A 277 10.70 -4.09 1.45
N MET A 278 10.25 -2.92 1.88
CA MET A 278 11.12 -1.91 2.51
C MET A 278 11.83 -2.48 3.75
N LEU A 279 11.08 -3.12 4.66
CA LEU A 279 11.61 -3.75 5.88
C LEU A 279 12.64 -4.83 5.56
N LEU A 280 12.34 -5.74 4.61
CA LEU A 280 13.28 -6.77 4.15
C LEU A 280 14.62 -6.16 3.71
N ILE A 281 14.58 -5.15 2.84
CA ILE A 281 15.77 -4.51 2.28
C ILE A 281 16.55 -3.76 3.37
N ILE A 282 15.87 -3.01 4.25
CA ILE A 282 16.51 -2.30 5.36
C ILE A 282 17.20 -3.29 6.32
N LEU A 283 16.56 -4.41 6.66
CA LEU A 283 17.16 -5.44 7.53
C LEU A 283 18.41 -6.07 6.90
N LEU A 284 18.39 -6.35 5.59
CA LEU A 284 19.55 -6.88 4.87
C LEU A 284 20.69 -5.85 4.77
N ILE A 285 20.39 -4.59 4.48
CA ILE A 285 21.39 -3.51 4.42
C ILE A 285 21.97 -3.20 5.80
N ALA A 286 21.16 -3.23 6.86
CA ALA A 286 21.62 -3.06 8.24
C ALA A 286 22.56 -4.20 8.65
N LYS A 287 22.26 -5.43 8.24
CA LYS A 287 23.12 -6.60 8.44
C LYS A 287 24.44 -6.49 7.66
N ASP A 288 24.41 -6.02 6.41
CA ASP A 288 25.62 -5.79 5.62
C ASP A 288 26.50 -4.71 6.24
N TYR A 289 25.89 -3.64 6.75
CA TYR A 289 26.60 -2.60 7.50
C TYR A 289 27.19 -3.15 8.81
N TRP A 290 26.45 -4.00 9.54
CA TRP A 290 26.96 -4.69 10.73
C TRP A 290 28.21 -5.53 10.46
N TRP A 291 28.26 -6.23 9.32
CA TRP A 291 29.46 -6.96 8.90
C TRP A 291 30.59 -6.03 8.43
N MET A 292 30.26 -4.89 7.81
CA MET A 292 31.25 -3.86 7.46
C MET A 292 31.94 -3.23 8.68
N LEU A 293 31.26 -3.14 9.84
CA LEU A 293 31.87 -2.70 11.11
C LEU A 293 32.98 -3.64 11.62
N ALA A 294 33.01 -4.90 11.16
CA ALA A 294 34.05 -5.86 11.51
C ALA A 294 35.26 -5.84 10.55
N ASP A 295 35.21 -5.05 9.46
CA ASP A 295 36.30 -4.95 8.49
C ASP A 295 37.35 -3.94 8.96
N ILE A 296 38.46 -4.46 9.49
CA ILE A 296 39.61 -3.69 10.00
C ILE A 296 40.27 -2.83 8.89
N LEU A 297 40.02 -3.12 7.60
CA LEU A 297 40.54 -2.34 6.49
C LEU A 297 39.79 -1.02 6.25
N LYS A 298 38.60 -0.83 6.85
CA LYS A 298 37.79 0.39 6.73
C LYS A 298 38.08 1.32 7.90
N SER A 299 38.34 2.60 7.61
CA SER A 299 38.49 3.63 8.64
C SER A 299 37.15 4.09 9.21
N ASP A 300 37.13 4.53 10.47
CA ASP A 300 35.92 5.03 11.14
C ASP A 300 35.20 6.13 10.35
N LEU A 301 35.96 7.03 9.70
CA LEU A 301 35.40 8.08 8.84
C LEU A 301 34.68 7.49 7.62
N CYS A 302 35.23 6.42 7.01
CA CYS A 302 34.60 5.70 5.90
C CYS A 302 33.29 5.02 6.37
N LEU A 303 33.29 4.41 7.56
CA LEU A 303 32.09 3.80 8.17
C LEU A 303 31.00 4.85 8.43
N ILE A 304 31.35 6.02 8.98
CA ILE A 304 30.42 7.14 9.19
C ILE A 304 29.85 7.65 7.85
N GLN A 305 30.69 7.85 6.83
CA GLN A 305 30.23 8.24 5.49
C GLN A 305 29.25 7.21 4.90
N HIS A 306 29.54 5.91 5.07
CA HIS A 306 28.69 4.81 4.65
C HIS A 306 27.35 4.74 5.40
N PHE A 307 27.31 5.14 6.67
CA PHE A 307 26.09 5.27 7.45
C PHE A 307 25.26 6.46 6.96
N CYS A 308 25.85 7.66 6.90
CA CYS A 308 25.17 8.89 6.45
C CYS A 308 24.59 8.75 5.04
N ALA A 309 25.33 8.14 4.11
CA ALA A 309 24.85 7.89 2.74
C ALA A 309 23.64 6.93 2.70
N ARG A 310 23.63 5.88 3.53
CA ARG A 310 22.48 4.96 3.65
C ARG A 310 21.27 5.64 4.28
N VAL A 311 21.46 6.42 5.35
CA VAL A 311 20.37 7.20 5.98
C VAL A 311 19.77 8.21 4.98
N LEU A 312 20.60 8.89 4.20
CA LEU A 312 20.15 9.82 3.17
C LEU A 312 19.30 9.13 2.10
N CYS A 313 19.81 8.07 1.47
CA CYS A 313 19.15 7.40 0.35
C CYS A 313 18.00 6.47 0.75
N LEU A 314 17.99 5.90 1.96
CA LEU A 314 17.04 4.87 2.40
C LEU A 314 16.07 5.35 3.48
N VAL A 315 16.23 6.56 4.02
CA VAL A 315 15.29 7.15 4.99
C VAL A 315 14.85 8.54 4.54
N LEU A 316 15.78 9.48 4.34
CA LEU A 316 15.41 10.87 4.05
C LEU A 316 14.77 11.04 2.67
N ILE A 317 15.39 10.53 1.60
CA ILE A 317 14.81 10.60 0.24
C ILE A 317 13.45 9.88 0.17
N PRO A 318 13.29 8.63 0.68
CA PRO A 318 11.99 7.97 0.86
C PRO A 318 10.93 8.80 1.58
N LEU A 319 11.28 9.42 2.72
CA LEU A 319 10.34 10.24 3.49
C LEU A 319 9.83 11.44 2.68
N PHE A 320 10.73 12.18 2.03
CA PHE A 320 10.35 13.31 1.18
C PHE A 320 9.51 12.88 -0.02
N LEU A 321 9.83 11.74 -0.65
CA LEU A 321 9.06 11.21 -1.77
C LEU A 321 7.65 10.77 -1.35
N TYR A 322 7.50 10.07 -0.21
CA TYR A 322 6.20 9.67 0.33
C TYR A 322 5.33 10.88 0.65
N VAL A 323 5.87 11.86 1.39
CA VAL A 323 5.15 13.10 1.72
C VAL A 323 4.81 13.90 0.45
N GLY A 324 5.73 13.96 -0.52
CA GLY A 324 5.51 14.63 -1.81
C GLY A 324 4.37 14.01 -2.64
N ILE A 325 4.25 12.68 -2.65
CA ILE A 325 3.14 11.98 -3.31
C ILE A 325 1.79 12.34 -2.67
N PHE A 326 1.73 12.38 -1.33
CA PHE A 326 0.52 12.81 -0.64
C PHE A 326 0.23 14.31 -0.77
N PHE A 327 1.25 15.14 -0.88
CA PHE A 327 1.12 16.57 -1.18
C PHE A 327 0.46 16.77 -2.56
N ILE A 328 0.91 16.04 -3.58
CA ILE A 328 0.28 16.02 -4.92
C ILE A 328 -1.19 15.61 -4.80
N HIS A 329 -1.48 14.47 -4.15
CA HIS A 329 -2.86 14.00 -3.92
C HIS A 329 -3.76 15.07 -3.27
N LEU A 330 -3.33 15.68 -2.16
CA LEU A 330 -4.10 16.70 -1.44
C LEU A 330 -4.19 18.05 -2.19
N SER A 331 -3.24 18.35 -3.08
CA SER A 331 -3.26 19.56 -3.91
C SER A 331 -4.20 19.44 -5.12
N LEU A 332 -4.40 18.22 -5.64
CA LEU A 332 -5.32 17.94 -6.75
C LEU A 332 -6.78 17.87 -6.29
N LEU A 333 -7.04 17.29 -5.11
CA LEU A 333 -8.39 17.06 -4.61
C LEU A 333 -8.91 18.26 -3.80
N THR A 334 -9.29 19.33 -4.50
CA THR A 334 -9.78 20.56 -3.88
C THR A 334 -11.26 20.53 -3.53
N LYS A 335 -12.11 19.81 -4.26
CA LYS A 335 -13.58 19.84 -4.11
C LYS A 335 -14.08 18.79 -3.12
N ALA A 336 -15.24 19.02 -2.52
CA ALA A 336 -15.95 18.02 -1.74
C ALA A 336 -16.34 16.81 -2.60
N GLY A 337 -16.52 15.65 -1.97
CA GLY A 337 -16.80 14.39 -2.66
C GLY A 337 -17.31 13.31 -1.71
N PRO A 338 -17.61 12.10 -2.21
CA PRO A 338 -18.55 11.16 -1.57
C PRO A 338 -18.12 10.60 -0.21
N HIS A 339 -16.83 10.70 0.15
CA HIS A 339 -16.28 10.19 1.42
C HIS A 339 -15.72 11.32 2.30
N ASP A 340 -16.09 12.58 2.05
CA ASP A 340 -15.67 13.73 2.86
C ASP A 340 -16.21 13.63 4.30
N ASN A 341 -17.37 12.98 4.49
CA ASN A 341 -18.00 12.68 5.77
C ASN A 341 -17.08 11.94 6.78
N VAL A 342 -16.12 11.14 6.30
CA VAL A 342 -15.09 10.46 7.12
C VAL A 342 -14.09 11.46 7.70
N MET A 343 -13.88 12.60 7.04
CA MET A 343 -12.97 13.67 7.47
C MET A 343 -13.59 14.57 8.56
N THR A 344 -12.78 15.34 9.28
CA THR A 344 -13.26 16.31 10.29
C THR A 344 -14.04 17.44 9.62
N SER A 345 -14.90 18.13 10.38
CA SER A 345 -15.59 19.34 9.89
C SER A 345 -14.61 20.41 9.40
N ALA A 346 -13.43 20.53 10.04
CA ALA A 346 -12.39 21.45 9.58
C ALA A 346 -11.85 21.05 8.21
N PHE A 347 -11.53 19.77 8.00
CA PHE A 347 -11.07 19.25 6.70
C PHE A 347 -12.13 19.48 5.62
N GLN A 348 -13.39 19.11 5.90
CA GLN A 348 -14.52 19.30 4.98
C GLN A 348 -14.74 20.78 4.63
N ALA A 349 -14.65 21.69 5.60
CA ALA A 349 -14.77 23.13 5.38
C ALA A 349 -13.61 23.75 4.58
N SER A 350 -12.52 23.00 4.38
CA SER A 350 -11.36 23.38 3.55
C SER A 350 -11.37 22.76 2.16
N LEU A 351 -12.48 22.15 1.76
CA LEU A 351 -12.76 21.68 0.40
C LEU A 351 -13.77 22.61 -0.28
N GLU A 352 -13.74 22.70 -1.61
CA GLU A 352 -14.68 23.50 -2.40
C GLU A 352 -16.03 22.77 -2.54
N GLY A 353 -17.11 23.39 -2.06
CA GLY A 353 -18.43 22.75 -1.97
C GLY A 353 -18.61 21.94 -0.68
N GLY A 354 -19.66 21.12 -0.61
CA GLY A 354 -19.99 20.36 0.59
C GLY A 354 -20.16 21.26 1.82
N LEU A 355 -19.58 20.86 2.96
CA LEU A 355 -19.70 21.61 4.22
C LEU A 355 -19.22 23.07 4.12
N ALA A 356 -18.18 23.34 3.31
CA ALA A 356 -17.66 24.70 3.11
C ALA A 356 -18.64 25.66 2.42
N ALA A 357 -19.68 25.15 1.76
CA ALA A 357 -20.79 25.96 1.26
C ALA A 357 -21.86 26.20 2.36
N LEU A 358 -22.01 25.28 3.31
CA LEU A 358 -23.01 25.34 4.39
C LEU A 358 -22.58 26.22 5.58
N THR A 359 -21.27 26.28 5.88
CA THR A 359 -20.71 27.00 7.04
C THR A 359 -20.36 28.47 6.78
N LYS A 360 -20.36 28.86 5.51
CA LYS A 360 -19.77 30.11 5.04
C LYS A 360 -20.79 31.25 5.11
N GLY A 361 -20.57 32.19 6.02
CA GLY A 361 -21.54 33.23 6.40
C GLY A 361 -22.27 32.97 7.73
N GLN A 362 -21.95 31.88 8.44
CA GLN A 362 -22.48 31.64 9.78
C GLN A 362 -21.90 32.64 10.80
N PRO A 363 -22.64 33.00 11.86
CA PRO A 363 -22.12 33.91 12.88
C PRO A 363 -20.98 33.24 13.66
N LEU A 364 -19.84 33.93 13.79
CA LEU A 364 -18.63 33.40 14.45
C LEU A 364 -18.82 33.07 15.93
N ASN A 365 -19.65 33.85 16.64
CA ASN A 365 -19.91 33.66 18.06
C ASN A 365 -21.25 32.95 18.25
N VAL A 366 -21.24 31.79 18.90
CA VAL A 366 -22.45 31.12 19.38
C VAL A 366 -23.05 31.94 20.52
N VAL A 367 -24.36 32.25 20.44
CA VAL A 367 -25.08 33.10 21.40
C VAL A 367 -26.27 32.36 22.02
N TYR A 368 -26.85 32.92 23.08
CA TYR A 368 -28.15 32.45 23.55
C TYR A 368 -29.24 32.77 22.51
N GLY A 369 -30.09 31.78 22.22
CA GLY A 369 -31.06 31.79 21.13
C GLY A 369 -30.52 31.24 19.80
N SER A 370 -29.24 30.83 19.74
CA SER A 370 -28.64 30.20 18.56
C SER A 370 -29.24 28.82 18.28
N GLN A 371 -29.61 28.59 17.02
CA GLN A 371 -29.82 27.26 16.44
C GLN A 371 -28.47 26.69 16.01
N ILE A 372 -28.16 25.48 16.44
CA ILE A 372 -26.91 24.78 16.16
C ILE A 372 -27.14 23.30 15.81
N THR A 373 -26.19 22.70 15.10
CA THR A 373 -26.03 21.25 15.03
C THR A 373 -24.75 20.85 15.77
N LEU A 374 -24.87 19.83 16.63
CA LEU A 374 -23.74 19.28 17.40
C LEU A 374 -23.25 18.01 16.73
N ARG A 375 -21.98 18.00 16.30
CA ARG A 375 -21.32 16.85 15.70
C ARG A 375 -20.29 16.26 16.66
N PHE A 376 -20.43 14.97 16.94
CA PHE A 376 -19.37 14.19 17.56
C PHE A 376 -18.27 13.93 16.52
N SER A 377 -17.07 14.44 16.79
CA SER A 377 -15.91 14.27 15.92
C SER A 377 -14.65 14.27 16.77
N ASN A 378 -14.11 13.08 17.00
CA ASN A 378 -12.84 12.86 17.68
C ASN A 378 -11.76 12.48 16.64
N ASN A 379 -10.55 13.02 16.79
CA ASN A 379 -9.40 12.70 15.95
C ASN A 379 -8.71 11.36 16.33
N GLN A 380 -9.01 10.81 17.50
CA GLN A 380 -8.32 9.66 18.08
C GLN A 380 -9.18 8.38 18.21
N SER A 381 -10.50 8.47 17.98
CA SER A 381 -11.39 7.31 18.06
C SER A 381 -11.84 6.83 16.67
N PRO A 382 -11.88 5.51 16.42
CA PRO A 382 -12.38 4.94 15.17
C PRO A 382 -13.92 4.98 15.03
N SER A 383 -14.66 5.51 16.02
CA SER A 383 -16.11 5.66 15.94
C SER A 383 -16.51 6.58 14.76
N ARG A 384 -17.52 6.17 13.97
CA ARG A 384 -18.06 6.99 12.87
C ARG A 384 -18.55 8.34 13.42
N PRO A 385 -18.26 9.47 12.76
CA PRO A 385 -18.79 10.77 13.17
C PRO A 385 -20.33 10.77 13.02
N CYS A 386 -20.99 11.44 13.95
CA CYS A 386 -22.45 11.48 14.02
C CYS A 386 -22.94 12.77 14.67
N TRP A 387 -24.20 13.12 14.44
CA TRP A 387 -24.84 14.33 14.96
C TRP A 387 -25.80 13.99 16.10
N LEU A 388 -25.89 14.89 17.09
CA LEU A 388 -26.85 14.77 18.18
C LEU A 388 -28.27 14.91 17.63
N HIS A 389 -29.08 13.86 17.77
CA HIS A 389 -30.33 13.68 17.04
C HIS A 389 -31.48 13.34 17.99
N SER A 390 -32.69 13.85 17.74
CA SER A 390 -33.89 13.46 18.51
C SER A 390 -35.18 13.44 17.68
N HIS A 391 -35.58 12.27 17.22
CA HIS A 391 -36.84 12.03 16.50
C HIS A 391 -38.01 11.73 17.46
N PRO A 392 -39.29 11.79 17.03
CA PRO A 392 -40.45 11.79 17.95
C PRO A 392 -40.75 10.49 18.71
N HIS A 393 -39.98 9.41 18.52
CA HIS A 393 -40.19 8.16 19.24
C HIS A 393 -39.64 8.22 20.67
N VAL A 394 -40.20 7.38 21.54
CA VAL A 394 -39.85 7.28 22.96
C VAL A 394 -39.16 5.96 23.26
N TYR A 395 -38.37 5.89 24.33
CA TYR A 395 -37.84 4.62 24.81
C TYR A 395 -38.99 3.66 25.19
N PRO A 396 -38.84 2.34 25.05
CA PRO A 396 -39.85 1.39 25.51
C PRO A 396 -40.00 1.48 27.04
N ILE A 397 -41.15 1.10 27.61
CA ILE A 397 -41.37 1.17 29.07
C ILE A 397 -40.42 0.20 29.83
N ARG A 398 -40.04 -0.90 29.18
CA ARG A 398 -39.01 -1.83 29.63
C ARG A 398 -38.08 -2.20 28.49
N TYR A 399 -36.80 -2.37 28.79
CA TYR A 399 -35.82 -2.90 27.85
C TYR A 399 -35.99 -4.41 27.66
N PRO A 400 -35.42 -5.01 26.59
CA PRO A 400 -35.56 -6.45 26.30
C PRO A 400 -35.05 -7.39 27.41
N ASP A 401 -34.16 -6.90 28.27
CA ASP A 401 -33.63 -7.60 29.46
C ASP A 401 -34.52 -7.46 30.70
N GLY A 402 -35.67 -6.78 30.60
CA GLY A 402 -36.64 -6.57 31.66
C GLY A 402 -36.37 -5.35 32.56
N ARG A 403 -35.27 -4.62 32.39
CA ARG A 403 -35.03 -3.36 33.12
C ARG A 403 -36.10 -2.31 32.79
N GLY A 404 -36.46 -1.50 33.78
CA GLY A 404 -37.32 -0.33 33.56
C GLY A 404 -36.57 0.77 32.79
N SER A 405 -37.31 1.56 32.02
CA SER A 405 -36.80 2.69 31.26
C SER A 405 -37.70 3.91 31.43
N SER A 406 -37.19 5.09 31.08
CA SER A 406 -37.80 6.40 31.30
C SER A 406 -39.10 6.66 30.54
N HIS A 407 -39.31 5.95 29.42
CA HIS A 407 -40.32 6.26 28.41
C HIS A 407 -40.27 7.71 27.85
N GLN A 408 -39.13 8.40 28.01
CA GLN A 408 -38.90 9.75 27.45
C GLN A 408 -38.53 9.67 25.96
N GLN A 409 -38.46 10.83 25.28
CA GLN A 409 -38.09 10.87 23.87
C GLN A 409 -36.63 10.45 23.68
N GLN A 410 -36.38 9.63 22.67
CA GLN A 410 -35.05 9.11 22.38
C GLN A 410 -34.10 10.23 21.93
N VAL A 411 -32.87 10.18 22.43
CA VAL A 411 -31.75 10.98 21.93
C VAL A 411 -30.68 10.00 21.46
N THR A 412 -30.22 10.17 20.23
CA THR A 412 -29.24 9.27 19.61
C THR A 412 -28.15 10.08 18.90
N CYS A 413 -27.14 9.38 18.39
CA CYS A 413 -26.13 9.96 17.50
C CYS A 413 -26.38 9.42 16.09
N TYR A 414 -26.87 10.25 15.18
CA TYR A 414 -27.27 9.83 13.83
C TYR A 414 -26.16 10.13 12.81
N ILE A 415 -25.93 9.23 11.85
CA ILE A 415 -24.81 9.30 10.90
C ILE A 415 -25.09 10.13 9.65
N PHE A 416 -26.27 10.73 9.53
CA PHE A 416 -26.65 11.61 8.42
C PHE A 416 -27.21 12.94 8.95
N LYS A 417 -27.25 13.96 8.09
CA LYS A 417 -27.87 15.25 8.39
C LYS A 417 -29.36 15.21 8.11
N ASP A 418 -30.16 15.66 9.08
CA ASP A 418 -31.60 15.88 8.93
C ASP A 418 -32.07 17.09 9.77
N LEU A 419 -33.39 17.32 9.77
CA LEU A 419 -34.01 18.40 10.54
C LEU A 419 -34.10 18.11 12.05
N TYR A 420 -33.91 16.86 12.48
CA TYR A 420 -33.93 16.40 13.87
C TYR A 420 -32.56 16.53 14.58
N ASN A 421 -31.55 17.02 13.86
CA ASN A 421 -30.22 17.33 14.38
C ASN A 421 -30.07 18.78 14.88
N TRP A 422 -31.11 19.61 14.78
CA TRP A 422 -31.10 21.02 15.18
C TRP A 422 -31.46 21.22 16.66
N TRP A 423 -30.63 21.99 17.37
CA TRP A 423 -30.78 22.31 18.78
C TRP A 423 -30.69 23.82 19.01
N ILE A 424 -31.46 24.35 19.95
CA ILE A 424 -31.45 25.74 20.36
C ILE A 424 -30.73 25.85 21.70
N ILE A 425 -29.71 26.71 21.79
CA ILE A 425 -29.08 27.05 23.07
C ILE A 425 -29.93 28.09 23.79
N LYS A 426 -30.54 27.68 24.91
CA LYS A 426 -31.40 28.52 25.73
C LYS A 426 -30.71 28.88 27.05
N HIS A 427 -30.85 30.13 27.50
CA HIS A 427 -30.39 30.56 28.83
C HIS A 427 -31.35 30.04 29.91
N PRO A 428 -30.89 29.41 31.01
CA PRO A 428 -31.76 28.80 32.03
C PRO A 428 -32.82 29.74 32.60
N ASN A 429 -32.46 31.01 32.83
CA ASN A 429 -33.35 32.02 33.43
C ASN A 429 -34.19 32.80 32.39
N SER A 430 -34.09 32.48 31.09
CA SER A 430 -34.89 33.12 30.04
C SER A 430 -36.03 32.20 29.63
N ASN A 431 -37.21 32.76 29.35
CA ASN A 431 -38.31 32.02 28.73
C ASN A 431 -38.30 32.13 27.18
N THR A 432 -37.45 33.00 26.62
CA THR A 432 -37.38 33.28 25.19
C THR A 432 -36.36 32.38 24.50
N LEU A 433 -36.74 31.80 23.36
CA LEU A 433 -35.86 30.98 22.49
C LEU A 433 -35.16 31.78 21.37
N MET A 434 -35.50 33.06 21.22
CA MET A 434 -34.88 33.97 20.25
C MET A 434 -33.55 34.53 20.74
N VAL A 435 -32.72 35.00 19.80
CA VAL A 435 -31.49 35.72 20.11
C VAL A 435 -31.81 37.08 20.74
N SER A 436 -31.09 37.44 21.81
CA SER A 436 -31.20 38.77 22.44
C SER A 436 -30.63 39.87 21.55
N ASP A 437 -31.14 41.09 21.66
CA ASP A 437 -30.50 42.29 21.11
C ASP A 437 -30.06 43.19 22.28
N PRO A 438 -28.75 43.38 22.54
CA PRO A 438 -27.61 42.83 21.80
C PRO A 438 -27.42 41.30 22.01
N PRO A 439 -26.78 40.58 21.05
CA PRO A 439 -26.54 39.14 21.17
C PRO A 439 -25.56 38.80 22.30
N GLN A 440 -25.99 37.94 23.24
CA GLN A 440 -25.15 37.49 24.35
C GLN A 440 -24.39 36.19 23.98
N PRO A 441 -23.04 36.22 23.83
CA PRO A 441 -22.26 35.03 23.51
C PRO A 441 -22.18 34.04 24.68
N VAL A 442 -22.16 32.75 24.34
CA VAL A 442 -21.98 31.64 25.29
C VAL A 442 -20.49 31.52 25.67
N LYS A 443 -20.19 31.55 26.97
CA LYS A 443 -18.84 31.58 27.54
C LYS A 443 -18.45 30.22 28.15
N HIS A 444 -17.31 30.19 28.84
CA HIS A 444 -16.83 28.98 29.51
C HIS A 444 -17.53 28.83 30.86
N GLY A 445 -17.97 27.61 31.18
CA GLY A 445 -18.63 27.33 32.46
C GLY A 445 -20.07 27.82 32.53
N ASP A 446 -20.57 28.46 31.46
CA ASP A 446 -21.97 28.83 31.31
C ASP A 446 -22.85 27.59 31.39
N LEU A 447 -23.92 27.67 32.18
CA LEU A 447 -24.98 26.69 32.21
C LEU A 447 -25.99 27.02 31.09
N ILE A 448 -26.27 26.04 30.24
CA ILE A 448 -27.20 26.15 29.12
C ILE A 448 -28.30 25.10 29.22
N GLN A 449 -29.45 25.36 28.59
CA GLN A 449 -30.44 24.35 28.24
C GLN A 449 -30.36 24.11 26.74
N LEU A 450 -30.17 22.86 26.31
CA LEU A 450 -30.28 22.48 24.90
C LEU A 450 -31.73 22.07 24.62
N VAL A 451 -32.41 22.79 23.74
CA VAL A 451 -33.81 22.53 23.37
C VAL A 451 -33.86 22.03 21.93
N HIS A 452 -34.40 20.85 21.68
CA HIS A 452 -34.49 20.30 20.34
C HIS A 452 -35.43 21.14 19.45
N GLY A 453 -34.97 21.52 18.26
CA GLY A 453 -35.59 22.55 17.42
C GLY A 453 -37.02 22.24 16.98
N LEU A 454 -37.28 20.99 16.54
CA LEU A 454 -38.62 20.60 16.06
C LEU A 454 -39.58 20.22 17.19
N THR A 455 -39.15 19.43 18.19
CA THR A 455 -40.06 18.97 19.26
C THR A 455 -40.18 19.96 20.42
N GLY A 456 -39.26 20.93 20.54
CA GLY A 456 -39.24 21.92 21.61
C GLY A 456 -38.97 21.35 23.00
N ARG A 457 -38.47 20.11 23.10
CA ARG A 457 -38.18 19.41 24.35
C ARG A 457 -36.71 19.62 24.74
N ALA A 458 -36.44 19.68 26.04
CA ALA A 458 -35.10 19.92 26.56
C ALA A 458 -34.31 18.61 26.69
N LEU A 459 -33.02 18.66 26.33
CA LEU A 459 -32.06 17.59 26.57
C LEU A 459 -31.90 17.37 28.07
N ASN A 460 -32.05 16.13 28.50
CA ASN A 460 -32.17 15.72 29.89
C ASN A 460 -31.31 14.48 30.17
N SER A 461 -30.56 14.50 31.26
CA SER A 461 -30.02 13.28 31.87
C SER A 461 -30.83 12.94 33.11
N HIS A 462 -30.80 11.69 33.56
CA HIS A 462 -31.53 11.25 34.75
C HIS A 462 -31.03 9.88 35.20
N ASP A 463 -31.37 9.50 36.45
CA ASP A 463 -30.87 8.30 37.10
C ASP A 463 -31.63 7.03 36.66
N VAL A 464 -31.58 6.75 35.36
CA VAL A 464 -32.04 5.51 34.73
C VAL A 464 -30.86 4.91 33.98
N ALA A 465 -30.65 3.61 34.09
CA ALA A 465 -29.53 2.92 33.45
C ALA A 465 -29.71 2.87 31.92
N ALA A 466 -28.70 3.34 31.17
CA ALA A 466 -28.73 3.40 29.71
C ALA A 466 -29.03 2.03 29.05
N PRO A 467 -29.64 2.00 27.85
CA PRO A 467 -30.12 0.77 27.23
C PRO A 467 -29.03 -0.27 26.99
N MET A 468 -27.91 0.13 26.36
CA MET A 468 -26.82 -0.78 25.98
C MET A 468 -25.69 -0.85 27.01
N SER A 469 -25.58 0.15 27.90
CA SER A 469 -24.46 0.32 28.82
C SER A 469 -24.98 0.59 30.24
N PRO A 470 -25.44 -0.43 30.98
CA PRO A 470 -26.18 -0.24 32.23
C PRO A 470 -25.40 0.46 33.36
N GLN A 471 -24.08 0.58 33.22
CA GLN A 471 -23.18 1.31 34.12
C GLN A 471 -23.32 2.83 34.01
N ASN A 472 -23.92 3.33 32.92
CA ASN A 472 -24.04 4.75 32.59
C ASN A 472 -25.51 5.21 32.66
N GLN A 473 -25.73 6.51 32.85
CA GLN A 473 -27.06 7.12 32.87
C GLN A 473 -27.65 7.33 31.47
N GLU A 474 -28.98 7.29 31.38
CA GLU A 474 -29.77 7.49 30.16
C GLU A 474 -29.90 9.00 29.84
N VAL A 475 -29.59 9.35 28.58
CA VAL A 475 -29.80 10.70 28.02
C VAL A 475 -31.02 10.69 27.11
N SER A 476 -31.88 11.68 27.27
CA SER A 476 -33.25 11.71 26.71
C SER A 476 -33.70 13.14 26.44
N CYS A 477 -34.82 13.30 25.73
CA CYS A 477 -35.53 14.58 25.62
C CYS A 477 -36.73 14.54 26.56
N TYR A 478 -36.77 15.44 27.55
CA TYR A 478 -37.75 15.40 28.64
C TYR A 478 -39.19 15.51 28.13
N ILE A 479 -40.05 14.63 28.65
CA ILE A 479 -41.49 14.67 28.46
C ILE A 479 -42.11 14.78 29.84
N ASP A 480 -42.89 15.84 30.07
CA ASP A 480 -43.65 15.99 31.30
C ASP A 480 -44.87 15.05 31.27
N TYR A 481 -44.73 13.90 31.92
CA TYR A 481 -45.80 12.94 32.17
C TYR A 481 -46.56 13.23 33.48
N ASN A 482 -46.32 14.38 34.13
CA ASN A 482 -46.81 14.70 35.48
C ASN A 482 -46.34 13.69 36.53
N VAL A 483 -45.05 13.30 36.44
CA VAL A 483 -44.38 12.32 37.30
C VAL A 483 -43.37 13.03 38.20
N SER A 484 -43.12 12.51 39.41
CA SER A 484 -42.27 13.12 40.44
C SER A 484 -40.77 13.27 40.13
N MET A 485 -40.32 12.93 38.92
CA MET A 485 -38.93 13.11 38.50
C MET A 485 -38.73 14.52 37.91
N ALA A 486 -37.98 15.35 38.64
CA ALA A 486 -37.55 16.67 38.14
C ALA A 486 -36.58 16.52 36.96
N ALA A 487 -36.77 17.35 35.93
CA ALA A 487 -35.87 17.38 34.77
C ALA A 487 -34.48 17.93 35.16
N GLN A 488 -33.42 17.19 34.83
CA GLN A 488 -32.03 17.64 34.93
C GLN A 488 -31.55 18.05 33.54
N ASN A 489 -31.90 19.28 33.15
CA ASN A 489 -31.72 19.79 31.79
C ASN A 489 -30.66 20.90 31.66
N LEU A 490 -29.84 21.09 32.70
CA LEU A 490 -28.77 22.08 32.74
C LEU A 490 -27.44 21.42 32.34
N TRP A 491 -26.82 21.95 31.29
CA TRP A 491 -25.55 21.46 30.74
C TRP A 491 -24.49 22.54 30.86
N LYS A 492 -23.32 22.22 31.41
CA LYS A 492 -22.19 23.16 31.55
C LYS A 492 -21.33 23.16 30.29
N VAL A 493 -21.04 24.33 29.72
CA VAL A 493 -20.23 24.45 28.49
C VAL A 493 -18.74 24.54 28.81
N GLU A 494 -18.04 23.43 28.58
CA GLU A 494 -16.59 23.37 28.64
C GLU A 494 -16.02 23.30 27.22
N LEU A 495 -15.10 24.21 26.85
CA LEU A 495 -14.41 24.11 25.56
C LEU A 495 -12.96 23.71 25.81
N ILE A 496 -12.55 22.64 25.14
CA ILE A 496 -11.31 21.91 25.40
C ILE A 496 -10.09 22.57 24.71
N ASN A 497 -10.26 23.74 24.09
CA ASN A 497 -9.27 24.39 23.22
C ASN A 497 -9.13 25.90 23.56
N ARG A 498 -8.90 26.23 24.85
CA ARG A 498 -9.25 27.55 25.44
C ARG A 498 -8.12 28.53 25.86
N LYS A 499 -6.87 28.35 25.38
CA LYS A 499 -5.72 29.31 25.36
C LYS A 499 -4.58 29.10 26.37
N GLN A 500 -3.46 29.80 26.10
CA GLN A 500 -2.24 29.94 26.89
C GLN A 500 -2.43 30.77 28.17
N LEU A 501 -1.50 30.60 29.12
CA LEU A 501 -1.40 31.36 30.38
C LEU A 501 -1.10 32.86 30.17
N PRO A 502 -1.35 33.73 31.17
CA PRO A 502 -0.99 35.15 31.10
C PRO A 502 0.53 35.41 31.19
N GLU A 503 0.96 36.68 31.16
CA GLU A 503 2.38 37.08 31.22
C GLU A 503 3.16 36.48 32.39
N TRP A 504 2.55 36.35 33.58
CA TRP A 504 3.18 35.78 34.77
C TRP A 504 3.53 34.29 34.62
N GLY A 505 2.88 33.59 33.69
CA GLY A 505 3.18 32.22 33.27
C GLY A 505 3.92 32.13 31.94
N PHE A 506 4.54 33.21 31.47
CA PHE A 506 5.29 33.29 30.20
C PHE A 506 4.54 32.76 28.95
N HIS A 507 3.20 32.84 28.93
CA HIS A 507 2.36 32.25 27.87
C HIS A 507 2.54 30.74 27.65
N GLN A 508 2.93 30.02 28.70
CA GLN A 508 2.96 28.55 28.74
C GLN A 508 1.53 27.97 28.83
N LEU A 509 1.38 26.65 28.90
CA LEU A 509 0.07 25.99 28.97
C LEU A 509 -0.34 25.68 30.41
N GLU A 510 -1.62 25.81 30.72
CA GLU A 510 -2.19 25.40 32.01
C GLU A 510 -2.41 23.89 32.06
N VAL A 511 -2.16 23.27 33.21
CA VAL A 511 -2.47 21.85 33.48
C VAL A 511 -3.27 21.78 34.77
N VAL A 512 -4.50 21.26 34.67
CA VAL A 512 -5.44 21.05 35.78
C VAL A 512 -6.11 19.69 35.65
N THR A 513 -6.56 19.13 36.78
CA THR A 513 -7.04 17.74 36.90
C THR A 513 -8.42 17.67 37.54
N ASP A 514 -9.18 16.64 37.19
CA ASP A 514 -10.39 16.19 37.88
C ASP A 514 -10.35 14.65 38.03
N HIS A 515 -11.28 14.06 38.79
CA HIS A 515 -11.14 12.71 39.36
C HIS A 515 -11.21 11.53 38.36
N LEU A 516 -11.74 11.70 37.15
CA LEU A 516 -11.46 10.85 35.97
C LEU A 516 -12.17 11.42 34.72
N THR A 517 -11.56 12.44 34.10
CA THR A 517 -12.15 13.20 32.97
C THR A 517 -11.52 12.92 31.61
N ASP A 518 -10.46 12.10 31.55
CA ASP A 518 -9.71 11.83 30.31
C ASP A 518 -10.39 10.75 29.43
N GLN A 519 -11.53 11.10 28.85
CA GLN A 519 -12.22 10.30 27.84
C GLN A 519 -12.28 11.07 26.52
N THR A 520 -11.56 10.59 25.52
CA THR A 520 -11.51 11.18 24.17
C THR A 520 -12.88 11.20 23.46
N HIS A 521 -13.86 10.46 23.97
CA HIS A 521 -15.23 10.34 23.44
C HIS A 521 -16.21 11.43 23.93
N THR A 522 -15.73 12.49 24.59
CA THR A 522 -16.58 13.57 25.14
C THR A 522 -16.64 14.84 24.29
N ILE A 523 -15.87 14.91 23.20
CA ILE A 523 -15.68 16.14 22.42
C ILE A 523 -16.79 16.32 21.36
N TRP A 524 -17.55 17.41 21.48
CA TRP A 524 -18.58 17.83 20.52
C TRP A 524 -18.22 19.17 19.90
N ASN A 525 -18.34 19.26 18.57
CA ASN A 525 -18.14 20.49 17.82
C ASN A 525 -19.49 21.03 17.33
N VAL A 526 -19.70 22.34 17.44
CA VAL A 526 -20.78 23.03 16.72
C VAL A 526 -20.36 23.09 15.25
N GLU A 527 -21.12 22.42 14.38
CA GLU A 527 -20.79 22.35 12.96
C GLU A 527 -21.58 23.36 12.12
N GLU A 528 -22.88 23.51 12.39
CA GLU A 528 -23.70 24.55 11.79
C GLU A 528 -24.30 25.44 12.88
N HIS A 529 -24.42 26.73 12.58
CA HIS A 529 -24.88 27.75 13.51
C HIS A 529 -25.67 28.87 12.81
N ARG A 530 -26.84 29.21 13.35
CA ARG A 530 -27.76 30.25 12.86
C ARG A 530 -28.41 31.00 14.05
N TYR A 531 -28.83 32.24 13.83
CA TYR A 531 -29.59 33.03 14.83
C TYR A 531 -31.10 32.85 14.63
N THR A 532 -31.83 32.46 15.68
CA THR A 532 -33.30 32.38 15.65
C THR A 532 -33.93 33.78 15.60
N ARG A 533 -34.77 34.03 14.59
CA ARG A 533 -35.46 35.33 14.39
C ARG A 533 -36.96 35.28 14.67
N SER A 534 -37.61 34.13 14.49
CA SER A 534 -39.06 33.97 14.70
C SER A 534 -39.43 33.43 16.09
N PRO A 535 -40.48 33.97 16.76
CA PRO A 535 -40.92 33.51 18.08
C PRO A 535 -41.85 32.29 18.04
N GLU A 536 -42.53 32.05 16.92
CA GLU A 536 -43.53 30.98 16.79
C GLU A 536 -42.92 29.66 16.29
N LYS A 537 -43.39 28.53 16.84
CA LYS A 537 -42.91 27.18 16.45
C LYS A 537 -43.13 26.87 14.96
N GLU A 538 -44.26 27.30 14.39
CA GLU A 538 -44.50 27.14 12.94
C GLU A 538 -43.59 28.03 12.09
N GLY A 539 -43.31 29.26 12.54
CA GLY A 539 -42.34 30.15 11.91
C GLY A 539 -40.94 29.54 11.89
N GLN A 540 -40.50 28.99 13.02
CA GLN A 540 -39.22 28.29 13.15
C GLN A 540 -39.14 27.05 12.23
N ALA A 541 -40.20 26.24 12.17
CA ALA A 541 -40.27 25.09 11.26
C ALA A 541 -40.26 25.49 9.76
N ARG A 542 -40.78 26.68 9.41
CA ARG A 542 -40.72 27.24 8.05
C ARG A 542 -39.35 27.87 7.74
N GLU A 543 -38.72 28.56 8.69
CA GLU A 543 -37.34 29.05 8.56
C GLU A 543 -36.36 27.89 8.33
N LEU A 544 -36.54 26.78 9.04
CA LEU A 544 -35.76 25.54 8.87
C LEU A 544 -35.96 24.86 7.50
N SER A 545 -37.11 25.04 6.83
CA SER A 545 -37.40 24.42 5.54
C SER A 545 -37.15 25.32 4.32
N GLN A 546 -37.01 26.64 4.49
CA GLN A 546 -36.86 27.61 3.39
C GLN A 546 -35.44 28.17 3.20
N ALA A 547 -34.49 27.85 4.08
CA ALA A 547 -33.16 28.45 4.08
C ALA A 547 -32.24 27.92 2.96
N GLU A 548 -32.31 28.51 1.77
CA GLU A 548 -31.26 28.39 0.74
C GLU A 548 -29.98 29.14 1.18
N MET A 549 -28.81 28.58 0.83
CA MET A 549 -27.51 28.92 1.43
C MET A 549 -26.57 29.54 0.39
N ILE A 550 -26.24 30.85 0.52
CA ILE A 550 -25.35 31.58 -0.41
C ILE A 550 -24.35 32.47 0.38
N PRO A 551 -23.02 32.52 0.07
CA PRO A 551 -22.02 32.67 1.14
C PRO A 551 -20.74 33.53 0.90
N SER A 552 -20.03 33.87 1.99
CA SER A 552 -18.64 34.41 2.08
C SER A 552 -18.01 34.04 3.45
N GLU A 553 -16.73 33.68 3.66
CA GLU A 553 -15.52 33.38 2.84
C GLU A 553 -14.87 32.03 3.31
N PRO A 554 -14.02 31.31 2.52
CA PRO A 554 -13.62 29.92 2.86
C PRO A 554 -12.62 29.77 4.02
N THR A 555 -12.66 28.64 4.73
CA THR A 555 -11.70 28.31 5.80
C THR A 555 -10.45 27.59 5.28
N HIS A 556 -9.27 27.99 5.75
CA HIS A 556 -7.99 27.42 5.32
C HIS A 556 -7.39 26.46 6.36
N LEU A 557 -7.05 25.24 5.92
CA LEU A 557 -6.27 24.26 6.69
C LEU A 557 -4.87 24.08 6.09
N SER A 558 -3.87 23.82 6.93
CA SER A 558 -2.53 23.49 6.46
C SER A 558 -2.49 22.10 5.81
N LEU A 559 -1.69 21.95 4.75
CA LEU A 559 -1.52 20.66 4.07
C LEU A 559 -0.91 19.59 4.99
N TRP A 560 -0.13 19.99 6.00
CA TRP A 560 0.38 19.07 7.02
C TRP A 560 -0.73 18.53 7.94
N ALA A 561 -1.68 19.38 8.37
CA ALA A 561 -2.83 18.92 9.14
C ALA A 561 -3.72 17.98 8.31
N LYS A 562 -3.98 18.30 7.03
CA LYS A 562 -4.67 17.42 6.09
C LYS A 562 -3.95 16.07 5.93
N PHE A 563 -2.63 16.09 5.78
CA PHE A 563 -1.80 14.88 5.67
C PHE A 563 -1.88 14.02 6.93
N CYS A 564 -1.64 14.58 8.12
CA CYS A 564 -1.69 13.83 9.37
C CYS A 564 -3.08 13.23 9.65
N GLU A 565 -4.16 13.98 9.40
CA GLU A 565 -5.53 13.47 9.56
C GLU A 565 -5.80 12.30 8.60
N LEU A 566 -5.43 12.45 7.32
CA LEU A 566 -5.61 11.40 6.33
C LEU A 566 -4.80 10.14 6.69
N GLN A 567 -3.52 10.28 7.06
CA GLN A 567 -2.66 9.16 7.45
C GLN A 567 -3.21 8.38 8.65
N MET A 568 -3.65 9.09 9.71
CA MET A 568 -4.28 8.45 10.87
C MET A 568 -5.52 7.66 10.46
N LYS A 569 -6.36 8.22 9.59
CA LYS A 569 -7.56 7.54 9.11
C LYS A 569 -7.24 6.35 8.21
N MET A 570 -6.19 6.41 7.39
CA MET A 570 -5.76 5.28 6.56
C MET A 570 -5.18 4.12 7.39
N ILE A 571 -4.49 4.40 8.50
CA ILE A 571 -3.89 3.38 9.37
C ILE A 571 -4.92 2.73 10.30
N PHE A 572 -5.86 3.52 10.83
CA PHE A 572 -6.85 3.07 11.83
C PHE A 572 -8.28 2.89 11.28
N SER A 573 -8.47 2.88 9.96
CA SER A 573 -9.81 2.65 9.36
C SER A 573 -10.20 1.17 9.40
N ASN A 574 -11.24 0.89 10.20
CA ASN A 574 -11.89 -0.42 10.31
C ASN A 574 -13.11 -0.56 9.36
N HIS A 575 -13.13 0.15 8.22
CA HIS A 575 -14.33 0.21 7.36
C HIS A 575 -14.82 -1.14 6.82
N ASP A 576 -13.93 -2.13 6.68
CA ASP A 576 -14.20 -3.39 5.98
C ASP A 576 -14.51 -4.58 6.91
N ILE A 577 -14.64 -4.37 8.23
CA ILE A 577 -14.86 -5.47 9.20
C ILE A 577 -16.26 -6.08 9.06
N ASP A 578 -17.27 -5.29 8.71
CA ASP A 578 -18.69 -5.69 8.75
C ASP A 578 -19.24 -6.30 7.43
N LEU A 579 -18.42 -6.46 6.39
CA LEU A 579 -18.89 -6.85 5.04
C LEU A 579 -18.31 -8.20 4.57
N GLU A 580 -18.85 -9.31 5.09
CA GLU A 580 -18.52 -10.64 4.58
C GLU A 580 -18.84 -10.77 3.08
N HIS A 581 -17.80 -10.88 2.25
CA HIS A 581 -17.92 -11.03 0.81
C HIS A 581 -17.79 -12.50 0.41
N LYS A 582 -18.68 -13.01 -0.47
CA LYS A 582 -18.71 -14.43 -0.85
C LYS A 582 -17.34 -14.98 -1.31
N TYR A 583 -16.63 -14.21 -2.14
CA TYR A 583 -15.31 -14.59 -2.67
C TYR A 583 -14.13 -14.16 -1.77
N SER A 584 -14.38 -13.83 -0.50
CA SER A 584 -13.29 -13.62 0.46
C SER A 584 -12.60 -14.95 0.79
N SER A 585 -11.30 -14.87 1.07
CA SER A 585 -10.44 -16.04 1.29
C SER A 585 -9.43 -15.78 2.41
N GLY A 586 -9.21 -16.80 3.25
CA GLY A 586 -8.29 -16.74 4.37
C GLY A 586 -6.84 -17.03 3.97
N PRO A 587 -5.84 -16.60 4.75
CA PRO A 587 -4.43 -16.79 4.40
C PRO A 587 -4.03 -18.25 4.13
N LEU A 588 -4.60 -19.20 4.88
CA LEU A 588 -4.37 -20.64 4.73
C LEU A 588 -4.83 -21.20 3.37
N GLU A 589 -5.83 -20.57 2.74
CA GLU A 589 -6.46 -21.03 1.49
C GLU A 589 -5.61 -20.66 0.26
N TRP A 590 -4.66 -19.72 0.39
CA TRP A 590 -3.90 -19.18 -0.73
C TRP A 590 -2.80 -20.12 -1.26
N PRO A 591 -1.91 -20.73 -0.44
CA PRO A 591 -0.76 -21.49 -0.97
C PRO A 591 -1.11 -22.67 -1.87
N LEU A 592 -2.31 -23.23 -1.72
CA LEU A 592 -2.86 -24.36 -2.48
C LEU A 592 -4.01 -23.95 -3.43
N LEU A 593 -4.28 -22.64 -3.59
CA LEU A 593 -5.31 -22.12 -4.48
C LEU A 593 -6.68 -22.77 -4.19
N ASP A 594 -7.13 -22.72 -2.93
CA ASP A 594 -8.38 -23.35 -2.51
C ASP A 594 -9.61 -22.59 -3.04
N LYS A 595 -9.57 -21.25 -3.06
CA LYS A 595 -10.63 -20.40 -3.62
C LYS A 595 -10.14 -19.52 -4.76
N ASN A 596 -11.01 -19.35 -5.75
CA ASN A 596 -10.95 -18.36 -6.83
C ASN A 596 -11.78 -17.12 -6.47
N VAL A 597 -11.57 -16.01 -7.18
CA VAL A 597 -12.44 -14.82 -7.11
C VAL A 597 -13.05 -14.57 -8.48
N ALA A 598 -14.38 -14.54 -8.59
CA ALA A 598 -15.06 -14.19 -9.83
C ALA A 598 -14.90 -12.69 -10.11
N TYR A 599 -14.36 -12.35 -11.28
CA TYR A 599 -14.00 -10.98 -11.66
C TYR A 599 -15.04 -10.35 -12.59
N TRP A 600 -15.62 -11.13 -13.50
CA TRP A 600 -16.68 -10.69 -14.40
C TRP A 600 -17.41 -11.91 -14.97
N ILE A 601 -18.68 -11.73 -15.35
CA ILE A 601 -19.45 -12.68 -16.14
C ILE A 601 -20.26 -11.91 -17.18
N SER A 602 -20.33 -12.43 -18.41
CA SER A 602 -21.17 -11.88 -19.48
C SER A 602 -22.65 -12.02 -19.11
N PRO A 603 -23.49 -10.99 -19.34
CA PRO A 603 -24.93 -11.09 -19.08
C PRO A 603 -25.65 -12.05 -20.05
N GLU A 604 -25.10 -12.24 -21.25
CA GLU A 604 -25.74 -13.03 -22.31
C GLU A 604 -25.15 -14.43 -22.48
N THR A 605 -23.89 -14.64 -22.12
CA THR A 605 -23.12 -15.86 -22.38
C THR A 605 -22.38 -16.33 -21.12
N ASN A 606 -21.92 -17.58 -21.12
CA ASN A 606 -21.11 -18.14 -20.04
C ASN A 606 -19.63 -17.70 -20.08
N ALA A 607 -19.28 -16.66 -20.84
CA ALA A 607 -17.95 -16.07 -20.80
C ALA A 607 -17.74 -15.40 -19.44
N GLN A 608 -16.65 -15.73 -18.75
CA GLN A 608 -16.37 -15.25 -17.39
C GLN A 608 -14.88 -15.10 -17.14
N ILE A 609 -14.52 -14.13 -16.29
CA ILE A 609 -13.14 -13.89 -15.84
C ILE A 609 -13.05 -14.27 -14.38
N HIS A 610 -12.00 -15.00 -14.01
CA HIS A 610 -11.70 -15.41 -12.65
C HIS A 610 -10.25 -15.13 -12.31
N LEU A 611 -10.02 -14.60 -11.11
CA LEU A 611 -8.70 -14.60 -10.50
C LEU A 611 -8.39 -16.02 -10.01
N LEU A 612 -7.72 -16.78 -10.87
CA LEU A 612 -7.27 -18.14 -10.64
C LEU A 612 -5.81 -18.25 -11.08
N GLY A 613 -4.95 -18.80 -10.22
CA GLY A 613 -3.54 -19.05 -10.54
C GLY A 613 -3.35 -20.28 -11.43
N ASN A 614 -2.16 -20.42 -12.03
CA ASN A 614 -1.80 -21.65 -12.72
C ASN A 614 -1.55 -22.75 -11.68
N ILE A 615 -2.53 -23.62 -11.46
CA ILE A 615 -2.51 -24.63 -10.36
C ILE A 615 -1.21 -25.44 -10.30
N PHE A 616 -0.64 -25.81 -11.45
CA PHE A 616 0.62 -26.55 -11.50
C PHE A 616 1.79 -25.71 -10.94
N ILE A 617 1.91 -24.43 -11.32
CA ILE A 617 2.92 -23.51 -10.77
C ILE A 617 2.72 -23.35 -9.25
N TRP A 618 1.48 -23.21 -8.79
CA TRP A 618 1.18 -22.96 -7.38
C TRP A 618 1.53 -24.15 -6.51
N TYR A 619 1.13 -25.37 -6.89
CA TYR A 619 1.47 -26.61 -6.18
C TYR A 619 2.96 -26.92 -6.27
N PHE A 620 3.56 -26.87 -7.47
CA PHE A 620 4.99 -27.16 -7.66
C PHE A 620 5.87 -26.20 -6.85
N SER A 621 5.56 -24.90 -6.85
CA SER A 621 6.31 -23.90 -6.08
C SER A 621 6.06 -24.01 -4.56
N THR A 622 4.88 -24.45 -4.13
CA THR A 622 4.61 -24.74 -2.70
C THR A 622 5.39 -25.96 -2.21
N VAL A 623 5.46 -27.05 -3.00
CA VAL A 623 6.30 -28.21 -2.70
C VAL A 623 7.78 -27.82 -2.70
N ALA A 624 8.24 -27.05 -3.70
CA ALA A 624 9.62 -26.58 -3.77
C ALA A 624 10.00 -25.68 -2.58
N LEU A 625 9.09 -24.80 -2.12
CA LEU A 625 9.31 -23.99 -0.91
C LEU A 625 9.53 -24.87 0.34
N LEU A 626 8.69 -25.88 0.54
CA LEU A 626 8.82 -26.83 1.66
C LEU A 626 10.13 -27.63 1.57
N VAL A 627 10.47 -28.14 0.39
CA VAL A 627 11.73 -28.86 0.16
C VAL A 627 12.94 -27.96 0.40
N TYR A 628 12.91 -26.69 -0.03
CA TYR A 628 13.99 -25.73 0.21
C TYR A 628 14.18 -25.46 1.71
N ILE A 629 13.09 -25.31 2.48
CA ILE A 629 13.15 -25.18 3.95
C ILE A 629 13.76 -26.44 4.58
N VAL A 630 13.37 -27.63 4.14
CA VAL A 630 13.97 -28.90 4.62
C VAL A 630 15.46 -28.99 4.29
N VAL A 631 15.88 -28.66 3.07
CA VAL A 631 17.30 -28.63 2.67
C VAL A 631 18.09 -27.62 3.52
N TRP A 632 17.53 -26.44 3.77
CA TRP A 632 18.15 -25.41 4.61
C TRP A 632 18.31 -25.87 6.07
N LEU A 633 17.27 -26.49 6.66
CA LEU A 633 17.34 -27.09 8.00
C LEU A 633 18.37 -28.23 8.06
N CYS A 634 18.38 -29.12 7.06
CA CYS A 634 19.34 -30.21 6.96
C CYS A 634 20.78 -29.69 6.93
N TYR A 635 21.08 -28.64 6.15
CA TYR A 635 22.43 -28.05 6.13
C TYR A 635 22.81 -27.36 7.43
N ILE A 636 21.88 -26.73 8.15
CA ILE A 636 22.17 -26.21 9.49
C ILE A 636 22.53 -27.35 10.45
N LEU A 637 21.75 -28.44 10.44
CA LEU A 637 21.98 -29.60 11.31
C LEU A 637 23.29 -30.35 10.98
N THR A 638 23.64 -30.52 9.70
CA THR A 638 24.93 -31.13 9.33
C THR A 638 26.10 -30.21 9.70
N ARG A 639 25.97 -28.90 9.52
CA ARG A 639 27.01 -27.92 9.88
C ARG A 639 27.21 -27.82 11.39
N GLN A 640 26.14 -27.94 12.19
CA GLN A 640 26.23 -28.10 13.66
C GLN A 640 26.95 -29.39 14.08
N ARG A 641 26.86 -30.46 13.27
CA ARG A 641 27.63 -31.71 13.43
C ARG A 641 29.01 -31.67 12.78
N LEU A 642 29.51 -30.50 12.40
CA LEU A 642 30.82 -30.27 11.74
C LEU A 642 30.98 -31.00 10.39
N ALA A 643 29.88 -31.37 9.73
CA ALA A 643 29.87 -31.93 8.38
C ALA A 643 29.61 -30.82 7.34
N PHE A 644 30.67 -30.40 6.65
CA PHE A 644 30.65 -29.31 5.68
C PHE A 644 30.47 -29.84 4.25
N HIS A 645 29.24 -29.77 3.72
CA HIS A 645 28.91 -30.20 2.35
C HIS A 645 29.13 -29.12 1.28
N LEU A 646 29.21 -27.85 1.68
CA LEU A 646 29.39 -26.68 0.81
C LEU A 646 30.60 -25.88 1.29
N ASN A 647 31.35 -25.33 0.33
CA ASN A 647 32.46 -24.42 0.63
C ASN A 647 31.92 -23.16 1.31
N GLU A 648 32.76 -22.45 2.07
CA GLU A 648 32.29 -21.31 2.90
C GLU A 648 31.65 -20.18 2.07
N ALA A 649 32.21 -19.86 0.90
CA ALA A 649 31.61 -18.89 -0.02
C ALA A 649 30.24 -19.34 -0.55
N GLU A 650 30.10 -20.62 -0.89
CA GLU A 650 28.85 -21.22 -1.38
C GLU A 650 27.77 -21.25 -0.29
N TRP A 651 28.18 -21.57 0.94
CA TRP A 651 27.33 -21.51 2.13
C TRP A 651 26.83 -20.08 2.41
N ASN A 652 27.73 -19.09 2.41
CA ASN A 652 27.36 -17.70 2.66
C ASN A 652 26.42 -17.16 1.58
N HIS A 653 26.63 -17.55 0.32
CA HIS A 653 25.72 -17.25 -0.78
C HIS A 653 24.34 -17.94 -0.61
N PHE A 654 24.31 -19.25 -0.34
CA PHE A 654 23.07 -20.00 -0.09
C PHE A 654 22.26 -19.41 1.09
N VAL A 655 22.93 -19.03 2.18
CA VAL A 655 22.32 -18.37 3.34
C VAL A 655 21.75 -17.00 2.97
N PHE A 656 22.45 -16.21 2.14
CA PHE A 656 21.95 -14.92 1.66
C PHE A 656 20.71 -15.09 0.76
N VAL A 657 20.75 -16.01 -0.21
CA VAL A 657 19.60 -16.35 -1.08
C VAL A 657 18.41 -16.78 -0.24
N GLY A 658 18.61 -17.67 0.73
CA GLY A 658 17.55 -18.10 1.65
C GLY A 658 16.99 -16.95 2.51
N GLN A 659 17.84 -16.04 2.99
CA GLN A 659 17.40 -14.88 3.78
C GLN A 659 16.58 -13.88 2.96
N LEU A 660 16.97 -13.61 1.71
CA LEU A 660 16.19 -12.74 0.82
C LEU A 660 14.85 -13.39 0.44
N LEU A 661 14.87 -14.66 0.03
CA LEU A 661 13.70 -15.31 -0.56
C LEU A 661 12.71 -15.84 0.48
N LEU A 662 13.17 -16.57 1.50
CA LEU A 662 12.29 -17.03 2.59
C LEU A 662 11.90 -15.85 3.48
N GLY A 663 12.82 -14.94 3.80
CA GLY A 663 12.53 -13.73 4.56
C GLY A 663 11.49 -12.86 3.84
N GLY A 664 11.64 -12.66 2.53
CA GLY A 664 10.66 -11.97 1.71
C GLY A 664 9.31 -12.68 1.67
N TYR A 665 9.28 -14.00 1.47
CA TYR A 665 8.04 -14.80 1.52
C TYR A 665 7.30 -14.63 2.86
N PHE A 666 7.98 -14.84 3.98
CA PHE A 666 7.35 -14.78 5.31
C PHE A 666 6.93 -13.35 5.69
N LEU A 667 7.73 -12.32 5.38
CA LEU A 667 7.35 -10.92 5.65
C LEU A 667 6.11 -10.49 4.85
N HIS A 668 5.88 -11.01 3.64
CA HIS A 668 4.68 -10.70 2.85
C HIS A 668 3.50 -11.63 3.15
N TYR A 669 3.72 -12.78 3.79
CA TYR A 669 2.66 -13.76 4.08
C TYR A 669 2.13 -13.66 5.52
N LEU A 670 3.01 -13.63 6.52
CA LEU A 670 2.64 -13.70 7.95
C LEU A 670 1.75 -12.55 8.45
N PRO A 671 1.89 -11.28 8.02
CA PRO A 671 1.03 -10.19 8.53
C PRO A 671 -0.48 -10.42 8.30
N HIS A 672 -0.84 -11.16 7.24
CA HIS A 672 -2.22 -11.47 6.91
C HIS A 672 -2.91 -12.38 7.94
N PHE A 673 -2.15 -13.12 8.77
CA PHE A 673 -2.71 -13.93 9.86
C PHE A 673 -3.11 -13.11 11.10
N VAL A 674 -2.68 -11.86 11.18
CA VAL A 674 -2.92 -10.94 12.32
C VAL A 674 -3.86 -9.80 11.91
N THR A 675 -4.36 -9.80 10.67
CA THR A 675 -5.18 -8.70 10.13
C THR A 675 -6.65 -9.11 10.08
N ASP A 676 -7.45 -8.60 11.01
CA ASP A 676 -8.90 -8.81 11.06
C ASP A 676 -9.62 -7.93 10.04
N ARG A 677 -9.56 -8.32 8.76
CA ARG A 677 -10.28 -7.66 7.65
C ARG A 677 -10.68 -8.65 6.57
N THR A 678 -11.54 -8.21 5.64
CA THR A 678 -11.83 -8.97 4.42
C THR A 678 -10.59 -9.08 3.52
N MET A 679 -10.27 -10.30 3.09
CA MET A 679 -9.07 -10.58 2.30
C MET A 679 -9.37 -11.40 1.04
N PHE A 680 -8.53 -11.22 0.04
CA PHE A 680 -8.67 -11.80 -1.30
C PHE A 680 -7.34 -12.36 -1.78
N LEU A 681 -7.40 -13.36 -2.66
CA LEU A 681 -6.24 -14.07 -3.21
C LEU A 681 -5.16 -13.14 -3.81
N HIS A 682 -5.53 -11.97 -4.34
CA HIS A 682 -4.55 -11.01 -4.87
C HIS A 682 -3.53 -10.52 -3.83
N GLN A 683 -3.91 -10.47 -2.54
CA GLN A 683 -3.04 -10.04 -1.44
C GLN A 683 -1.86 -11.03 -1.20
N TYR A 684 -1.96 -12.27 -1.69
CA TYR A 684 -0.89 -13.26 -1.65
C TYR A 684 0.16 -13.09 -2.75
N LEU A 685 -0.13 -12.37 -3.85
CA LEU A 685 0.78 -12.28 -5.00
C LEU A 685 2.19 -11.72 -4.69
N PRO A 686 2.37 -10.75 -3.77
CA PRO A 686 3.69 -10.36 -3.30
C PRO A 686 4.50 -11.53 -2.71
N ALA A 687 3.87 -12.38 -1.89
CA ALA A 687 4.52 -13.58 -1.34
C ALA A 687 4.72 -14.67 -2.41
N PHE A 688 3.76 -14.85 -3.33
CA PHE A 688 3.88 -15.76 -4.47
C PHE A 688 5.10 -15.47 -5.34
N LEU A 689 5.45 -14.19 -5.55
CA LEU A 689 6.65 -13.80 -6.28
C LEU A 689 7.93 -14.40 -5.65
N PHE A 690 8.09 -14.27 -4.33
CA PHE A 690 9.20 -14.89 -3.60
C PHE A 690 9.12 -16.43 -3.64
N LYS A 691 7.92 -17.02 -3.59
CA LYS A 691 7.72 -18.48 -3.70
C LYS A 691 8.23 -19.02 -5.04
N VAL A 692 7.91 -18.36 -6.15
CA VAL A 692 8.37 -18.72 -7.50
C VAL A 692 9.89 -18.60 -7.63
N ILE A 693 10.50 -17.53 -7.13
CA ILE A 693 11.96 -17.36 -7.17
C ILE A 693 12.65 -18.38 -6.24
N THR A 694 12.04 -18.76 -5.11
CA THR A 694 12.53 -19.84 -4.24
C THR A 694 12.51 -21.19 -4.95
N CYS A 695 11.47 -21.47 -5.76
CA CYS A 695 11.41 -22.67 -6.58
C CYS A 695 12.57 -22.75 -7.58
N ALA A 696 12.91 -21.64 -8.23
CA ALA A 696 14.08 -21.55 -9.10
C ALA A 696 15.40 -21.70 -8.33
N ALA A 697 15.51 -21.09 -7.13
CA ALA A 697 16.69 -21.23 -6.27
C ALA A 697 16.94 -22.68 -5.84
N LEU A 698 15.88 -23.43 -5.48
CA LEU A 698 15.98 -24.86 -5.20
C LEU A 698 16.44 -25.63 -6.44
N PHE A 699 15.84 -25.34 -7.59
CA PHE A 699 16.16 -26.03 -8.84
C PHE A 699 17.64 -25.81 -9.25
N ASP A 700 18.12 -24.58 -9.10
CA ASP A 700 19.52 -24.23 -9.36
C ASP A 700 20.48 -24.95 -8.40
N HIS A 701 20.12 -24.98 -7.12
CA HIS A 701 20.89 -25.69 -6.10
C HIS A 701 20.98 -27.20 -6.42
N VAL A 702 19.85 -27.84 -6.76
CA VAL A 702 19.80 -29.25 -7.19
C VAL A 702 20.62 -29.49 -8.46
N LEU A 703 20.54 -28.59 -9.45
CA LEU A 703 21.35 -28.65 -10.67
C LEU A 703 22.85 -28.55 -10.36
N SER A 704 23.24 -27.67 -9.44
CA SER A 704 24.63 -27.50 -9.02
C SER A 704 25.17 -28.77 -8.35
N VAL A 705 24.41 -29.37 -7.42
CA VAL A 705 24.76 -30.62 -6.73
C VAL A 705 24.81 -31.80 -7.71
N ALA A 706 23.82 -31.91 -8.60
CA ALA A 706 23.80 -32.94 -9.65
C ALA A 706 25.02 -32.85 -10.57
N SER A 707 25.46 -31.64 -10.92
CA SER A 707 26.64 -31.43 -11.78
C SER A 707 27.97 -31.87 -11.15
N ARG A 708 28.06 -31.88 -9.81
CA ARG A 708 29.20 -32.45 -9.05
C ARG A 708 29.23 -33.98 -9.09
N PHE A 709 28.06 -34.62 -9.22
CA PHE A 709 27.95 -36.09 -9.24
C PHE A 709 27.99 -36.66 -10.66
N SER A 710 27.27 -36.09 -11.62
CA SER A 710 27.26 -36.52 -13.02
C SER A 710 26.76 -35.43 -13.98
N GLN A 711 27.54 -35.17 -15.03
CA GLN A 711 27.13 -34.25 -16.11
C GLN A 711 25.93 -34.77 -16.92
N SER A 712 25.71 -36.08 -16.97
CA SER A 712 24.50 -36.67 -17.58
C SER A 712 23.26 -36.29 -16.77
N LEU A 713 23.31 -36.39 -15.44
CA LEU A 713 22.22 -36.00 -14.54
C LEU A 713 21.93 -34.49 -14.63
N ALA A 714 22.96 -33.65 -14.63
CA ALA A 714 22.80 -32.20 -14.82
C ALA A 714 22.20 -31.84 -16.19
N THR A 715 22.44 -32.65 -17.23
CA THR A 715 21.86 -32.45 -18.57
C THR A 715 20.40 -32.92 -18.60
N MET A 716 20.07 -34.06 -17.99
CA MET A 716 18.70 -34.52 -17.76
C MET A 716 17.85 -33.48 -17.02
N LEU A 717 18.39 -32.85 -15.97
CA LEU A 717 17.68 -31.78 -15.25
C LEU A 717 17.41 -30.56 -16.13
N LYS A 718 18.34 -30.13 -17.00
CA LYS A 718 18.09 -29.02 -17.94
C LYS A 718 16.95 -29.35 -18.91
N TYR A 719 16.88 -30.59 -19.41
CA TYR A 719 15.74 -31.03 -20.23
C TYR A 719 14.43 -31.09 -19.42
N LEU A 720 14.49 -31.51 -18.15
CA LEU A 720 13.33 -31.46 -17.25
C LEU A 720 12.82 -30.02 -17.07
N THR A 721 13.69 -29.00 -17.03
CA THR A 721 13.27 -27.58 -17.02
C THR A 721 12.37 -27.24 -18.21
N VAL A 722 12.73 -27.70 -19.41
CA VAL A 722 11.94 -27.48 -20.64
C VAL A 722 10.59 -28.20 -20.57
N ILE A 723 10.55 -29.43 -20.03
CA ILE A 723 9.30 -30.18 -19.82
C ILE A 723 8.40 -29.46 -18.82
N ILE A 724 8.95 -28.98 -17.69
CA ILE A 724 8.21 -28.21 -16.68
C ILE A 724 7.61 -26.95 -17.31
N ILE A 725 8.40 -26.17 -18.07
CA ILE A 725 7.91 -24.99 -18.77
C ILE A 725 6.81 -25.37 -19.79
N PHE A 726 6.99 -26.43 -20.57
CA PHE A 726 5.98 -26.89 -21.52
C PHE A 726 4.65 -27.26 -20.84
N VAL A 727 4.69 -27.96 -19.69
CA VAL A 727 3.50 -28.24 -18.86
C VAL A 727 2.86 -26.94 -18.35
N THR A 728 3.65 -25.95 -17.87
CA THR A 728 3.08 -24.65 -17.44
C THR A 728 2.34 -23.94 -18.57
N VAL A 729 2.85 -23.99 -19.80
CA VAL A 729 2.23 -23.38 -20.98
C VAL A 729 0.93 -24.08 -21.35
N ILE A 730 0.87 -25.43 -21.28
CA ILE A 730 -0.38 -26.18 -21.52
C ILE A 730 -1.45 -25.79 -20.50
N VAL A 731 -1.13 -25.76 -19.20
CA VAL A 731 -2.08 -25.39 -18.14
C VAL A 731 -2.51 -23.93 -18.29
N PHE A 732 -1.59 -23.02 -18.63
CA PHE A 732 -1.90 -21.63 -18.91
C PHE A 732 -2.89 -21.46 -20.07
N ILE A 733 -2.67 -22.15 -21.20
CA ILE A 733 -3.57 -22.13 -22.36
C ILE A 733 -4.94 -22.72 -22.02
N TYR A 734 -4.98 -23.81 -21.26
CA TYR A 734 -6.23 -24.45 -20.84
C TYR A 734 -7.10 -23.52 -19.97
N PHE A 735 -6.51 -22.82 -19.01
CA PHE A 735 -7.22 -21.85 -18.17
C PHE A 735 -7.30 -20.42 -18.77
N ALA A 736 -6.73 -20.18 -19.95
CA ALA A 736 -6.71 -18.86 -20.59
C ALA A 736 -8.13 -18.30 -20.85
N ALA A 737 -9.12 -19.15 -21.12
CA ALA A 737 -10.51 -18.76 -21.29
C ALA A 737 -11.03 -17.96 -20.08
N PHE A 738 -10.71 -18.40 -18.86
CA PHE A 738 -11.05 -17.73 -17.60
C PHE A 738 -10.19 -16.51 -17.27
N SER A 739 -9.09 -16.27 -17.99
CA SER A 739 -8.22 -15.10 -17.78
C SER A 739 -8.55 -13.95 -18.72
N TYR A 740 -8.92 -14.25 -19.97
CA TYR A 740 -9.29 -13.24 -20.97
C TYR A 740 -10.80 -12.98 -21.04
N GLY A 741 -11.64 -13.96 -20.68
CA GLY A 741 -13.11 -13.82 -20.74
C GLY A 741 -13.68 -13.73 -22.15
N THR A 742 -12.94 -14.15 -23.18
CA THR A 742 -13.30 -13.97 -24.60
C THR A 742 -13.99 -15.19 -25.22
N ILE A 743 -13.92 -16.36 -24.58
CA ILE A 743 -14.50 -17.61 -25.08
C ILE A 743 -15.76 -17.93 -24.26
N PRO A 744 -16.94 -18.05 -24.89
CA PRO A 744 -18.16 -18.49 -24.20
C PRO A 744 -18.13 -20.02 -24.01
N LEU A 745 -17.79 -20.46 -22.80
CA LEU A 745 -17.74 -21.88 -22.43
C LEU A 745 -19.15 -22.47 -22.25
N THR A 746 -19.37 -23.75 -22.57
CA THR A 746 -20.63 -24.41 -22.19
C THR A 746 -20.61 -24.80 -20.71
N ALA A 747 -21.78 -25.11 -20.15
CA ALA A 747 -21.89 -25.60 -18.77
C ALA A 747 -21.08 -26.91 -18.56
N GLN A 748 -20.98 -27.76 -19.59
CA GLN A 748 -20.18 -28.99 -19.54
C GLN A 748 -18.68 -28.69 -19.56
N ASP A 749 -18.23 -27.72 -20.36
CA ASP A 749 -16.82 -27.31 -20.38
C ASP A 749 -16.38 -26.73 -19.03
N ILE A 750 -17.22 -25.89 -18.41
CA ILE A 750 -16.97 -25.32 -17.08
C ILE A 750 -16.86 -26.43 -16.03
N GLN A 751 -17.74 -27.44 -16.06
CA GLN A 751 -17.67 -28.60 -15.17
C GLN A 751 -16.40 -29.43 -15.39
N GLN A 752 -15.93 -29.61 -16.64
CA GLN A 752 -14.68 -30.32 -16.92
C GLN A 752 -13.43 -29.52 -16.48
N MET A 753 -13.49 -28.19 -16.55
CA MET A 753 -12.42 -27.30 -16.10
C MET A 753 -12.37 -27.10 -14.57
N MET A 754 -13.40 -27.54 -13.85
CA MET A 754 -13.48 -27.47 -12.39
C MET A 754 -12.64 -28.58 -11.73
N TRP A 755 -11.31 -28.41 -11.77
CA TRP A 755 -10.35 -29.38 -11.21
C TRP A 755 -10.37 -29.47 -9.67
N LYS A 756 -11.13 -28.61 -8.99
CA LYS A 756 -11.27 -28.55 -7.54
C LYS A 756 -12.69 -28.16 -7.17
N GLU A 757 -13.31 -28.90 -6.26
CA GLU A 757 -14.71 -28.68 -5.85
C GLU A 757 -14.92 -27.34 -5.12
N SER A 758 -13.87 -26.77 -4.53
CA SER A 758 -13.89 -25.47 -3.85
C SER A 758 -13.75 -24.26 -4.81
N TRP A 759 -13.68 -24.50 -6.12
CA TRP A 759 -13.65 -23.42 -7.12
C TRP A 759 -15.07 -23.05 -7.56
N ASP A 760 -15.55 -21.91 -7.08
CA ASP A 760 -16.85 -21.33 -7.39
C ASP A 760 -16.86 -20.73 -8.81
N PHE A 761 -17.03 -21.58 -9.82
CA PHE A 761 -17.37 -21.12 -11.17
C PHE A 761 -18.87 -20.86 -11.30
N LEU A 762 -19.22 -19.84 -12.08
CA LEU A 762 -20.61 -19.47 -12.32
C LEU A 762 -21.12 -20.14 -13.60
N ILE A 763 -22.34 -20.66 -13.56
CA ILE A 763 -23.02 -21.30 -14.71
C ILE A 763 -24.36 -20.60 -14.90
N LEU A 764 -24.53 -19.87 -16.00
CA LEU A 764 -25.82 -19.28 -16.38
C LEU A 764 -26.70 -20.36 -17.00
N ASN A 765 -27.48 -21.02 -16.15
CA ASN A 765 -28.60 -21.84 -16.57
C ASN A 765 -29.73 -20.94 -17.12
N LYS A 766 -29.63 -20.54 -18.40
CA LYS A 766 -30.81 -20.06 -19.13
C LYS A 766 -31.84 -21.18 -19.11
N ARG A 767 -32.91 -21.02 -18.32
CA ARG A 767 -34.14 -21.79 -18.52
C ARG A 767 -34.59 -21.50 -19.95
N LYS A 768 -34.64 -22.55 -20.78
CA LYS A 768 -35.16 -22.47 -22.15
C LYS A 768 -36.65 -22.16 -22.13
#